data_AF-A0A350Y2U2-F1
#
_entry.id   AF-A0A350Y2U2-F1
#
_cell.length_a   1.000
_cell.length_b   1.000
_cell.length_c   1.000
_cell.angle_alpha   90.00
_cell.angle_beta   90.00
_cell.angle_gamma   90.00
#
_symmetry.space_group_name_H-M   'P 1'
#
loop_
_entity.id
_entity.type
_entity.pdbx_description
1 polymer ?
#
loop_
_entity_poly.entity_id
_entity_poly.type
_entity_poly.pdbx_seq_one_letter_code
_entity_poly.pdbx_strand_id
1 'polypeptide(L)'
;MKSRFSSILLAVLTWALVIVSHTTRPTFVTAQTPTSDELFYLYFDQAIALNLRQDAIAVAPKLPRTPPNSNTPFYLQLQNDLQQTGTRTSTPNHCARLQFQVQPLRSEDYALVSLPSGDPDQWEMLRQCIKAHEDVERILPILKRPDYDELLVLPNEIIINFESKVSERQIQNVLKHYPIELIRKLRLSGNCYLVRSTLASELAILTLANQLNNLPEIEYSAPNWIALPPSYIQLQIRPSFSREQGEREIEEIKKIGQIRVLSKPVGVQQDKGDKGDKGDKEDFSSLATTSDHTQQITNNSTPLPTPHSPLPTLFPWQWHLDSTPLTVCLQEDNEFRGCVQQLTQCLQQGNVLNNCVSSISSQYSTLPTRTDIRAPEAWQQSNQGRGVVVAVIDGLIQWDHPDLQDNIYTINHPLEPDKYPGEIHGWDFIGEDPETRLSPTEQTKLQRQLKEKSPSEAEFALVSAFHGTLVTGVIAAHSSTVEGVLGVAPNVTILPVRAADMEGILDLVDEAEAIEYAANRGADIINMSFGGDPPHPLVKSAIARVLTTHPDLVLVAGAGNENFSQESYPAAYDGVIAVGATALTGHRAAYSNYGEWIDVVAPGGDVSAPDIYGGILTTGGTWQDEFWDGIQKLSPGYYYAFDPKGKYMWVQGTSFSTPVVSGVLGLMKGEDPNRRLNRDRLVAILKETASYDSLRVSDSRRGGYRYFFGSGLVNAEAALKASIEPKLADKTVQEKKFNNKLLY
;
A
#
# COMPACT_ATOMS: atom_id res chain seq x y z
N MET A 1 1.27 54.20 74.83
CA MET A 1 0.53 53.38 73.83
C MET A 1 1.58 52.69 72.97
N LYS A 2 1.99 51.47 73.32
CA LYS A 2 1.47 50.19 72.82
C LYS A 2 1.59 50.05 71.29
N SER A 3 2.44 49.10 70.87
CA SER A 3 2.22 48.16 69.76
C SER A 3 2.17 48.79 68.36
N ARG A 4 3.14 48.61 67.45
CA ARG A 4 3.69 47.32 67.00
C ARG A 4 5.15 47.45 66.59
N PHE A 5 5.94 46.62 67.26
CA PHE A 5 7.32 46.29 67.02
C PHE A 5 7.47 45.34 65.83
N SER A 6 8.61 45.43 65.17
CA SER A 6 9.42 44.27 64.78
C SER A 6 8.78 43.26 63.83
N SER A 7 8.80 43.53 62.53
CA SER A 7 8.68 42.47 61.52
C SER A 7 9.50 42.69 60.25
N ILE A 8 10.35 43.72 60.17
CA ILE A 8 11.05 44.08 58.92
C ILE A 8 12.57 43.88 58.98
N LEU A 9 13.16 43.60 60.15
CA LEU A 9 14.63 43.45 60.27
C LEU A 9 15.15 42.07 60.68
N LEU A 10 14.30 41.03 60.64
CA LEU A 10 14.69 39.63 60.86
C LEU A 10 14.23 38.68 59.74
N ALA A 11 13.97 39.22 58.55
CA ALA A 11 13.65 38.45 57.34
C ALA A 11 14.75 38.51 56.25
N VAL A 12 15.83 39.26 56.50
CA VAL A 12 16.92 39.48 55.53
C VAL A 12 18.16 38.62 55.83
N LEU A 13 18.18 37.86 56.94
CA LEU A 13 19.32 37.02 57.33
C LEU A 13 19.02 35.51 57.47
N THR A 14 17.82 35.06 57.14
CA THR A 14 17.50 33.63 56.92
C THR A 14 17.22 33.29 55.45
N TRP A 15 17.41 34.25 54.54
CA TRP A 15 17.32 34.09 53.09
C TRP A 15 18.69 34.03 52.40
N ALA A 16 19.73 33.61 53.13
CA ALA A 16 21.09 33.43 52.61
C ALA A 16 21.64 31.99 52.81
N LEU A 17 20.78 31.01 53.14
CA LEU A 17 21.24 29.63 53.41
C LEU A 17 20.35 28.50 52.85
N VAL A 18 19.36 28.81 52.01
CA VAL A 18 18.61 27.78 51.26
C VAL A 18 18.34 28.25 49.82
N ILE A 19 19.40 28.56 49.07
CA ILE A 19 19.43 28.44 47.60
C ILE A 19 20.76 27.76 47.25
N VAL A 20 20.91 26.54 47.77
CA VAL A 20 21.63 25.46 47.08
C VAL A 20 20.60 24.35 46.87
N SER A 21 19.47 24.71 46.27
CA SER A 21 18.54 23.74 45.69
C SER A 21 19.18 23.22 44.42
N HIS A 22 20.00 22.19 44.63
CA HIS A 22 20.37 21.16 43.68
C HIS A 22 20.27 21.55 42.20
N THR A 23 21.36 22.12 41.67
CA THR A 23 21.82 21.63 40.36
C THR A 23 22.25 20.19 40.58
N THR A 24 21.28 19.26 40.66
CA THR A 24 21.57 17.88 40.28
C THR A 24 22.07 18.00 38.86
N ARG A 25 23.40 17.86 38.69
CA ARG A 25 23.93 17.48 37.39
C ARG A 25 23.04 16.33 36.92
N PRO A 26 22.42 16.38 35.74
CA PRO A 26 21.80 15.18 35.19
C PRO A 26 22.89 14.11 35.26
N THR A 27 22.61 13.09 36.05
CA THR A 27 23.42 11.89 36.14
C THR A 27 23.72 11.45 34.73
N PHE A 28 24.98 11.13 34.43
CA PHE A 28 25.32 10.43 33.19
C PHE A 28 24.27 9.35 32.99
N VAL A 29 23.51 9.49 31.90
CA VAL A 29 22.46 8.55 31.54
C VAL A 29 23.20 7.28 31.12
N THR A 30 23.44 6.40 32.07
CA THR A 30 23.65 4.99 31.75
C THR A 30 22.29 4.49 31.33
N ALA A 31 21.95 4.60 30.04
CA ALA A 31 20.85 3.84 29.48
C ALA A 31 21.20 2.37 29.73
N GLN A 32 20.63 1.78 30.79
CA GLN A 32 20.74 0.37 31.05
C GLN A 32 20.08 -0.35 29.88
N THR A 33 20.76 -1.33 29.31
CA THR A 33 20.19 -2.18 28.27
C THR A 33 18.93 -2.82 28.85
N PRO A 34 17.75 -2.60 28.25
CA PRO A 34 16.51 -3.20 28.75
C PRO A 34 16.63 -4.72 28.67
N THR A 35 16.06 -5.42 29.65
CA THR A 35 15.91 -6.89 29.56
C THR A 35 14.99 -7.22 28.39
N SER A 36 15.12 -8.42 27.81
CA SER A 36 14.33 -8.82 26.61
C SER A 36 12.82 -8.72 26.79
N ASP A 37 12.35 -8.73 28.05
CA ASP A 37 10.95 -8.82 28.42
C ASP A 37 10.32 -7.42 28.66
N GLU A 38 11.08 -6.33 28.46
CA GLU A 38 10.65 -4.93 28.65
C GLU A 38 10.91 -4.05 27.41
N LEU A 39 10.96 -4.63 26.21
CA LEU A 39 11.20 -3.86 24.99
C LEU A 39 9.91 -3.15 24.55
N PHE A 40 9.94 -1.83 24.48
CA PHE A 40 8.87 -1.02 23.93
C PHE A 40 9.39 0.30 23.36
N TYR A 41 8.62 0.91 22.48
CA TYR A 41 8.77 2.33 22.15
C TYR A 41 7.51 3.09 22.53
N LEU A 42 7.65 4.41 22.67
CA LEU A 42 6.55 5.31 22.94
C LEU A 42 5.96 5.85 21.63
N TYR A 43 4.69 5.54 21.39
CA TYR A 43 3.84 6.23 20.44
C TYR A 43 3.05 7.30 21.21
N PHE A 44 3.62 8.50 21.27
CA PHE A 44 3.22 9.53 22.24
C PHE A 44 3.23 8.94 23.67
N ASP A 45 2.12 8.98 24.39
CA ASP A 45 2.03 8.45 25.77
C ASP A 45 1.77 6.93 25.84
N GLN A 46 1.60 6.26 24.68
CA GLN A 46 1.29 4.83 24.64
C GLN A 46 2.55 4.00 24.42
N ALA A 47 2.81 3.06 25.33
CA ALA A 47 3.85 2.06 25.14
C ALA A 47 3.41 0.98 24.15
N ILE A 48 4.18 0.80 23.07
CA ILE A 48 4.01 -0.28 22.10
C ILE A 48 5.05 -1.36 22.38
N ALA A 49 4.58 -2.50 22.87
CA ALA A 49 5.43 -3.64 23.22
C ALA A 49 6.10 -4.24 21.98
N LEU A 50 7.34 -4.71 22.16
CA LEU A 50 8.19 -5.34 21.16
C LEU A 50 8.80 -6.62 21.73
N ASN A 51 9.08 -7.58 20.86
CA ASN A 51 9.81 -8.80 21.17
C ASN A 51 11.05 -8.89 20.28
N LEU A 52 12.20 -9.21 20.87
CA LEU A 52 13.42 -9.48 20.12
C LEU A 52 13.34 -10.85 19.43
N ARG A 53 13.63 -10.88 18.13
CA ARG A 53 13.86 -12.14 17.41
C ARG A 53 15.22 -12.70 17.80
N GLN A 54 15.22 -13.94 18.29
CA GLN A 54 16.44 -14.67 18.67
C GLN A 54 16.96 -15.59 17.55
N ASP A 55 16.27 -15.63 16.42
CA ASP A 55 16.54 -16.52 15.29
C ASP A 55 16.82 -15.74 13.99
N ALA A 56 16.84 -14.40 14.05
CA ALA A 56 17.13 -13.54 12.91
C ALA A 56 17.89 -12.27 13.33
N ILE A 57 18.77 -11.78 12.46
CA ILE A 57 19.45 -10.49 12.54
C ILE A 57 19.48 -9.83 11.16
N ALA A 58 19.51 -8.50 11.14
CA ALA A 58 19.84 -7.76 9.93
C ALA A 58 21.33 -7.40 9.95
N VAL A 59 21.95 -7.28 8.79
CA VAL A 59 23.39 -7.03 8.64
C VAL A 59 23.58 -5.88 7.67
N ALA A 60 24.31 -4.86 8.11
CA ALA A 60 24.67 -3.70 7.29
C ALA A 60 26.11 -3.85 6.77
N PRO A 61 26.37 -3.64 5.46
CA PRO A 61 27.69 -3.64 4.88
C PRO A 61 28.44 -2.35 5.19
N LYS A 62 29.78 -2.41 5.15
CA LYS A 62 30.63 -1.20 5.11
C LYS A 62 30.50 -0.54 3.75
N LEU A 63 30.37 0.79 3.76
CA LEU A 63 30.35 1.61 2.55
C LEU A 63 31.65 2.42 2.41
N PRO A 64 32.23 2.54 1.19
CA PRO A 64 31.84 1.90 -0.06
C PRO A 64 32.24 0.42 -0.09
N ARG A 65 31.47 -0.44 -0.79
CA ARG A 65 31.77 -1.88 -0.91
C ARG A 65 33.12 -2.09 -1.64
N THR A 66 34.03 -2.85 -1.04
CA THR A 66 35.29 -3.30 -1.66
C THR A 66 35.15 -4.76 -2.10
N PRO A 67 35.58 -5.18 -3.32
CA PRO A 67 36.20 -4.39 -4.39
C PRO A 67 35.19 -3.84 -5.43
N PRO A 68 35.56 -2.77 -6.17
CA PRO A 68 34.69 -2.02 -7.09
C PRO A 68 34.14 -2.79 -8.31
N ASN A 69 34.55 -4.05 -8.50
CA ASN A 69 34.23 -4.89 -9.66
C ASN A 69 33.47 -6.18 -9.29
N SER A 70 33.05 -6.32 -8.02
CA SER A 70 32.15 -7.40 -7.62
C SER A 70 30.73 -7.03 -8.05
N ASN A 71 30.25 -7.60 -9.16
CA ASN A 71 28.83 -7.53 -9.55
C ASN A 71 27.91 -8.34 -8.61
N THR A 72 28.45 -8.95 -7.54
CA THR A 72 27.72 -9.81 -6.63
C THR A 72 27.04 -8.97 -5.53
N PRO A 73 25.71 -9.08 -5.36
CA PRO A 73 24.98 -8.49 -4.24
C PRO A 73 25.58 -8.81 -2.87
N PHE A 74 25.52 -7.86 -1.93
CA PHE A 74 26.11 -8.03 -0.60
C PHE A 74 25.58 -9.26 0.14
N TYR A 75 24.26 -9.50 0.10
CA TYR A 75 23.67 -10.65 0.77
C TYR A 75 24.20 -12.00 0.23
N LEU A 76 24.43 -12.08 -1.09
CA LEU A 76 25.03 -13.27 -1.73
C LEU A 76 26.51 -13.41 -1.39
N GLN A 77 27.25 -12.30 -1.39
CA GLN A 77 28.65 -12.30 -0.98
C GLN A 77 28.77 -12.78 0.47
N LEU A 78 27.99 -12.20 1.37
CA LEU A 78 27.93 -12.58 2.78
C LEU A 78 27.58 -14.07 2.94
N GLN A 79 26.58 -14.58 2.20
CA GLN A 79 26.23 -15.99 2.22
C GLN A 79 27.41 -16.88 1.81
N ASN A 80 28.03 -16.56 0.67
CA ASN A 80 29.14 -17.34 0.13
C ASN A 80 30.34 -17.34 1.07
N ASP A 81 30.69 -16.19 1.65
CA ASP A 81 31.87 -16.04 2.50
C ASP A 81 31.68 -16.72 3.87
N LEU A 82 30.44 -16.73 4.40
CA LEU A 82 30.11 -17.48 5.62
C LEU A 82 30.03 -19.00 5.40
N GLN A 83 29.76 -19.45 4.17
CA GLN A 83 29.68 -20.88 3.79
C GLN A 83 31.03 -21.47 3.31
N GLN A 84 32.03 -20.65 3.00
CA GLN A 84 33.35 -21.11 2.54
C GLN A 84 34.23 -21.64 3.69
N THR A 85 34.99 -22.71 3.41
CA THR A 85 35.97 -23.33 4.33
C THR A 85 37.42 -22.96 3.93
N GLY A 86 37.90 -21.77 4.32
CA GLY A 86 39.29 -21.28 4.14
C GLY A 86 39.66 -20.95 2.68
N THR A 87 40.29 -19.83 2.31
CA THR A 87 41.64 -19.36 2.72
C THR A 87 41.82 -17.85 2.46
N ARG A 88 40.74 -17.10 2.19
CA ARG A 88 40.81 -15.68 1.80
C ARG A 88 40.27 -14.69 2.83
N THR A 89 39.49 -15.14 3.80
CA THR A 89 38.88 -14.30 4.84
C THR A 89 39.18 -14.85 6.23
N SER A 90 39.22 -13.98 7.24
CA SER A 90 39.43 -14.31 8.66
C SER A 90 38.25 -15.04 9.31
N THR A 91 37.37 -15.68 8.54
CA THR A 91 36.18 -16.37 9.05
C THR A 91 36.57 -17.70 9.73
N PRO A 92 36.12 -17.95 10.98
CA PRO A 92 36.40 -19.21 11.67
C PRO A 92 35.84 -20.43 10.90
N ASN A 93 36.63 -21.49 10.75
CA ASN A 93 36.27 -22.75 10.05
C ASN A 93 34.98 -23.46 10.55
N HIS A 94 34.36 -22.99 11.63
CA HIS A 94 33.17 -23.57 12.23
C HIS A 94 31.86 -22.97 11.68
N CYS A 95 31.90 -21.79 11.04
CA CYS A 95 30.71 -21.11 10.51
C CYS A 95 30.08 -21.87 9.33
N ALA A 96 30.90 -22.45 8.45
CA ALA A 96 30.47 -23.17 7.25
C ALA A 96 29.65 -24.45 7.52
N ARG A 97 29.60 -24.91 8.78
CA ARG A 97 28.80 -26.08 9.18
C ARG A 97 27.39 -25.71 9.62
N LEU A 98 27.11 -24.43 9.83
CA LEU A 98 25.80 -23.95 10.24
C LEU A 98 24.85 -23.91 9.05
N GLN A 99 23.59 -24.28 9.30
CA GLN A 99 22.51 -24.16 8.32
C GLN A 99 21.80 -22.84 8.58
N PHE A 100 22.01 -21.83 7.73
CA PHE A 100 21.40 -20.51 7.84
C PHE A 100 20.95 -20.02 6.46
N GLN A 101 20.04 -19.05 6.46
CA GLN A 101 19.57 -18.39 5.24
C GLN A 101 19.99 -16.93 5.26
N VAL A 102 20.32 -16.40 4.09
CA VAL A 102 20.64 -14.97 3.88
C VAL A 102 19.74 -14.45 2.77
N GLN A 103 18.99 -13.40 3.05
CA GLN A 103 18.04 -12.78 2.13
C GLN A 103 18.36 -11.29 1.96
N PRO A 104 18.07 -10.69 0.79
CA PRO A 104 18.22 -9.26 0.60
C PRO A 104 17.21 -8.49 1.44
N LEU A 105 17.66 -7.37 1.99
CA LEU A 105 16.87 -6.44 2.79
C LEU A 105 17.20 -5.00 2.32
N ARG A 106 16.19 -4.22 1.89
CA ARG A 106 16.30 -2.84 1.35
C ARG A 106 17.36 -2.69 0.26
N SER A 107 16.99 -2.81 -1.01
CA SER A 107 17.90 -2.58 -2.15
C SER A 107 19.29 -3.24 -2.12
N GLU A 108 19.41 -4.35 -1.39
CA GLU A 108 20.65 -5.09 -1.10
C GLU A 108 21.60 -4.38 -0.11
N ASP A 109 21.21 -3.25 0.48
CA ASP A 109 21.96 -2.49 1.47
C ASP A 109 21.96 -3.14 2.84
N TYR A 110 21.07 -4.10 3.07
CA TYR A 110 21.12 -4.96 4.23
C TYR A 110 20.93 -6.41 3.81
N ALA A 111 21.36 -7.31 4.67
CA ALA A 111 21.08 -8.72 4.55
C ALA A 111 20.30 -9.19 5.79
N LEU A 112 19.19 -9.88 5.58
CA LEU A 112 18.48 -10.61 6.62
C LEU A 112 19.12 -11.99 6.75
N VAL A 113 19.67 -12.29 7.93
CA VAL A 113 20.25 -13.61 8.24
C VAL A 113 19.40 -14.31 9.28
N SER A 114 18.95 -15.53 8.98
CA SER A 114 18.10 -16.34 9.86
C SER A 114 18.63 -17.76 10.07
N LEU A 115 18.35 -18.33 11.25
CA LEU A 115 18.74 -19.68 11.64
C LEU A 115 17.49 -20.55 11.86
N PRO A 116 17.27 -21.62 11.08
CA PRO A 116 16.03 -22.41 11.15
C PRO A 116 15.84 -23.21 12.44
N SER A 117 16.92 -23.59 13.14
CA SER A 117 16.89 -24.61 14.21
C SER A 117 16.68 -24.06 15.63
N GLY A 118 16.66 -22.73 15.82
CA GLY A 118 16.47 -22.12 17.15
C GLY A 118 17.52 -22.52 18.20
N ASP A 119 18.62 -23.16 17.81
CA ASP A 119 19.71 -23.57 18.70
C ASP A 119 20.53 -22.33 19.14
N PRO A 120 20.48 -21.95 20.44
CA PRO A 120 21.12 -20.73 20.92
C PRO A 120 22.65 -20.72 20.75
N ASP A 121 23.30 -21.89 20.83
CA ASP A 121 24.76 -22.00 20.71
C ASP A 121 25.19 -21.81 19.25
N GLN A 122 24.42 -22.39 18.31
CA GLN A 122 24.62 -22.17 16.87
C GLN A 122 24.37 -20.71 16.49
N TRP A 123 23.36 -20.09 17.10
CA TRP A 123 23.03 -18.68 16.88
C TRP A 123 24.14 -17.74 17.34
N GLU A 124 24.67 -17.94 18.55
CA GLU A 124 25.77 -17.12 19.05
C GLU A 124 27.04 -17.32 18.23
N MET A 125 27.32 -18.54 17.79
CA MET A 125 28.44 -18.80 16.87
C MET A 125 28.26 -18.07 15.53
N LEU A 126 27.07 -18.12 14.92
CA LEU A 126 26.80 -17.40 13.66
C LEU A 126 26.96 -15.88 13.83
N ARG A 127 26.44 -15.32 14.94
CA ARG A 127 26.61 -13.90 15.25
C ARG A 127 28.08 -13.50 15.34
N GLN A 128 28.92 -14.30 15.97
CA GLN A 128 30.36 -14.04 16.06
C GLN A 128 31.03 -14.09 14.68
N CYS A 129 30.64 -15.04 13.82
CA CYS A 129 31.12 -15.13 12.44
C CYS A 129 30.80 -13.86 11.64
N ILE A 130 29.55 -13.38 11.73
CA ILE A 130 29.09 -12.19 11.02
C ILE A 130 29.79 -10.94 11.53
N LYS A 131 29.95 -10.77 12.86
CA LYS A 131 30.69 -9.65 13.45
C LYS A 131 32.16 -9.62 13.02
N ALA A 132 32.76 -10.78 12.77
CA ALA A 132 34.15 -10.89 12.35
C ALA A 132 34.36 -10.71 10.84
N HIS A 133 33.28 -10.59 10.05
CA HIS A 133 33.36 -10.46 8.60
C HIS A 133 33.87 -9.08 8.18
N GLU A 134 34.80 -9.02 7.23
CA GLU A 134 35.51 -7.78 6.89
C GLU A 134 34.59 -6.71 6.27
N ASP A 135 33.61 -7.13 5.47
CA ASP A 135 32.65 -6.24 4.83
C ASP A 135 31.42 -5.89 5.69
N VAL A 136 31.30 -6.44 6.90
CA VAL A 136 30.17 -6.13 7.80
C VAL A 136 30.50 -4.89 8.62
N GLU A 137 29.65 -3.87 8.54
CA GLU A 137 29.73 -2.67 9.38
C GLU A 137 29.06 -2.92 10.72
N ARG A 138 27.81 -3.40 10.69
CA ARG A 138 26.95 -3.55 11.87
C ARG A 138 26.04 -4.76 11.73
N ILE A 139 25.70 -5.34 12.87
CA ILE A 139 24.55 -6.21 13.03
C ILE A 139 23.43 -5.34 13.61
N LEU A 140 22.20 -5.59 13.20
CA LEU A 140 21.03 -4.83 13.62
C LEU A 140 20.00 -5.78 14.24
N PRO A 141 19.43 -5.43 15.41
CA PRO A 141 18.37 -6.21 16.03
C PRO A 141 17.14 -6.23 15.14
N ILE A 142 16.45 -7.38 15.15
CA ILE A 142 15.13 -7.53 14.56
C ILE A 142 14.12 -7.70 15.67
N LEU A 143 13.14 -6.81 15.69
CA LEU A 143 12.05 -6.77 16.64
C LEU A 143 10.74 -7.13 15.91
N LYS A 144 9.71 -7.46 16.69
CA LYS A 144 8.33 -7.58 16.20
C LYS A 144 7.35 -7.18 17.30
N ARG A 145 6.15 -6.73 16.96
CA ARG A 145 5.10 -6.59 17.99
C ARG A 145 4.55 -7.96 18.40
N PRO A 146 4.08 -8.12 19.64
CA PRO A 146 3.29 -9.30 20.04
C PRO A 146 2.06 -9.45 19.13
N ASP A 147 1.77 -10.68 18.70
CA ASP A 147 0.61 -11.02 17.85
C ASP A 147 0.64 -10.47 16.41
N TYR A 148 1.77 -9.92 15.97
CA TYR A 148 2.00 -9.54 14.58
C TYR A 148 3.19 -10.31 13.98
N ASP A 149 3.15 -10.46 12.66
CA ASP A 149 4.17 -11.16 11.88
C ASP A 149 5.18 -10.22 11.19
N GLU A 150 5.05 -8.90 11.38
CA GLU A 150 6.00 -7.94 10.80
C GLU A 150 7.39 -8.07 11.41
N LEU A 151 8.41 -7.66 10.65
CA LEU A 151 9.77 -7.52 11.16
C LEU A 151 10.16 -6.05 11.19
N LEU A 152 10.70 -5.61 12.32
CA LEU A 152 11.16 -4.24 12.55
C LEU A 152 12.67 -4.27 12.76
N VAL A 153 13.42 -3.78 11.78
CA VAL A 153 14.87 -3.68 11.86
C VAL A 153 15.24 -2.37 12.53
N LEU A 154 16.17 -2.40 13.48
CA LEU A 154 16.53 -1.25 14.31
C LEU A 154 17.93 -0.70 13.92
N PRO A 155 18.03 0.30 13.02
CA PRO A 155 19.30 0.78 12.43
C PRO A 155 20.18 1.66 13.34
N ASN A 156 19.88 1.73 14.64
CA ASN A 156 20.51 2.63 15.62
C ASN A 156 20.27 4.13 15.35
N GLU A 157 19.08 4.48 14.85
CA GLU A 157 18.66 5.86 14.56
C GLU A 157 17.37 6.23 15.31
N ILE A 158 17.26 7.50 15.73
CA ILE A 158 16.12 8.08 16.45
C ILE A 158 15.62 9.28 15.66
N ILE A 159 14.32 9.38 15.52
CA ILE A 159 13.61 10.58 15.07
C ILE A 159 13.21 11.38 16.30
N ILE A 160 13.64 12.65 16.38
CA ILE A 160 13.30 13.57 17.47
C ILE A 160 12.56 14.77 16.87
N ASN A 161 11.35 15.03 17.34
CA ASN A 161 10.62 16.25 17.02
C ASN A 161 10.56 17.16 18.25
N PHE A 162 11.09 18.36 18.11
CA PHE A 162 11.07 19.37 19.17
C PHE A 162 9.79 20.18 19.11
N GLU A 163 9.31 20.55 20.29
CA GLU A 163 8.19 21.47 20.49
C GLU A 163 8.42 22.80 19.73
N SER A 164 7.36 23.31 19.09
CA SER A 164 7.44 24.48 18.20
C SER A 164 8.01 25.75 18.87
N LYS A 165 7.83 25.88 20.19
CA LYS A 165 8.33 27.01 21.01
C LYS A 165 9.81 26.93 21.39
N VAL A 166 10.47 25.80 21.13
CA VAL A 166 11.86 25.55 21.55
C VAL A 166 12.81 26.30 20.63
N SER A 167 13.73 27.06 21.21
CA SER A 167 14.71 27.82 20.43
C SER A 167 15.82 26.91 19.88
N GLU A 168 16.44 27.31 18.76
CA GLU A 168 17.59 26.61 18.18
C GLU A 168 18.71 26.37 19.21
N ARG A 169 18.94 27.34 20.12
CA ARG A 169 19.94 27.17 21.19
C ARG A 169 19.58 26.01 22.14
N GLN A 170 18.30 25.85 22.48
CA GLN A 170 17.85 24.74 23.32
C GLN A 170 17.96 23.40 22.59
N ILE A 171 17.58 23.35 21.31
CA ILE A 171 17.77 22.17 20.45
C ILE A 171 19.24 21.75 20.46
N GLN A 172 20.15 22.69 20.16
CA GLN A 172 21.58 22.42 20.15
C GLN A 172 22.13 22.01 21.53
N ASN A 173 21.51 22.44 22.63
CA ASN A 173 21.88 21.97 23.97
C ASN A 173 21.49 20.50 24.17
N VAL A 174 20.28 20.10 23.77
CA VAL A 174 19.82 18.71 23.85
C VAL A 174 20.71 17.82 22.99
N LEU A 175 20.92 18.19 21.72
CA LEU A 175 21.75 17.41 20.77
C LEU A 175 23.20 17.21 21.25
N LYS A 176 23.73 18.12 22.08
CA LYS A 176 25.09 18.01 22.66
C LYS A 176 25.15 17.29 24.01
N HIS A 177 24.02 17.19 24.71
CA HIS A 177 23.99 16.68 26.09
C HIS A 177 23.73 15.18 26.17
N TYR A 178 23.04 14.63 25.17
CA TYR A 178 22.70 13.21 25.08
C TYR A 178 23.70 12.46 24.18
N PRO A 179 23.83 11.13 24.33
CA PRO A 179 24.72 10.31 23.49
C PRO A 179 24.13 10.10 22.09
N ILE A 180 23.98 11.19 21.35
CA ILE A 180 23.43 11.24 20.00
C ILE A 180 24.29 12.12 19.09
N GLU A 181 24.30 11.79 17.81
CA GLU A 181 24.93 12.55 16.72
C GLU A 181 23.87 12.96 15.71
N LEU A 182 23.88 14.23 15.30
CA LEU A 182 22.95 14.72 14.29
C LEU A 182 23.29 14.12 12.92
N ILE A 183 22.32 13.44 12.30
CA ILE A 183 22.42 13.01 10.90
C ILE A 183 21.95 14.15 10.01
N ARG A 184 20.67 14.52 10.11
CA ARG A 184 20.09 15.64 9.37
C ARG A 184 18.83 16.19 10.05
N LYS A 185 18.49 17.43 9.73
CA LYS A 185 17.16 17.97 9.97
C LYS A 185 16.24 17.54 8.82
N LEU A 186 15.02 17.12 9.11
CA LEU A 186 14.02 16.84 8.07
C LEU A 186 13.60 18.17 7.44
N ARG A 187 13.51 18.18 6.11
CA ARG A 187 13.32 19.41 5.33
C ARG A 187 11.91 19.96 5.50
N LEU A 188 10.91 19.09 5.49
CA LEU A 188 9.50 19.47 5.48
C LEU A 188 8.86 19.38 6.86
N SER A 189 9.27 18.38 7.66
CA SER A 189 8.66 18.02 8.95
C SER A 189 9.00 18.96 10.13
N GLY A 190 9.10 20.26 9.92
CA GLY A 190 9.24 21.27 10.98
C GLY A 190 10.54 21.17 11.80
N ASN A 191 10.41 21.02 13.13
CA ASN A 191 11.54 20.88 14.06
C ASN A 191 11.90 19.40 14.31
N CYS A 192 11.81 18.59 13.26
CA CYS A 192 12.12 17.17 13.30
C CYS A 192 13.56 16.89 12.83
N TYR A 193 14.27 16.05 13.56
CA TYR A 193 15.68 15.72 13.35
C TYR A 193 15.87 14.22 13.38
N LEU A 194 16.63 13.71 12.42
CA LEU A 194 17.14 12.35 12.42
C LEU A 194 18.51 12.36 13.10
N VAL A 195 18.66 11.53 14.13
CA VAL A 195 19.89 11.42 14.91
C VAL A 195 20.33 9.96 15.03
N ARG A 196 21.62 9.74 15.24
CA ARG A 196 22.23 8.43 15.49
C ARG A 196 22.60 8.31 16.96
N SER A 197 22.37 7.16 17.57
CA SER A 197 22.82 6.91 18.94
C SER A 197 24.32 6.54 18.96
N THR A 198 25.07 7.06 19.93
CA THR A 198 26.50 6.72 20.15
C THR A 198 26.70 5.66 21.23
N LEU A 199 25.61 5.07 21.73
CA LEU A 199 25.66 3.98 22.71
C LEU A 199 26.20 2.69 22.09
N ALA A 200 26.93 1.90 22.89
CA ALA A 200 27.53 0.65 22.44
C ALA A 200 26.55 -0.52 22.26
N SER A 201 25.36 -0.45 22.87
CA SER A 201 24.33 -1.50 22.81
C SER A 201 23.23 -1.10 21.83
N GLU A 202 23.00 -1.94 20.82
CA GLU A 202 22.00 -1.70 19.75
C GLU A 202 20.56 -1.56 20.28
N LEU A 203 20.21 -2.23 21.38
CA LEU A 203 18.88 -2.13 22.01
C LEU A 203 18.74 -0.95 22.97
N ALA A 204 19.86 -0.37 23.45
CA ALA A 204 19.81 0.76 24.37
C ALA A 204 19.21 2.02 23.73
N ILE A 205 19.12 2.05 22.40
CA ILE A 205 18.43 3.09 21.65
C ILE A 205 16.95 3.22 22.03
N LEU A 206 16.26 2.12 22.36
CA LEU A 206 14.85 2.16 22.79
C LEU A 206 14.73 2.93 24.11
N THR A 207 15.60 2.61 25.07
CA THR A 207 15.67 3.33 26.36
C THR A 207 16.01 4.80 26.15
N LEU A 208 16.98 5.10 25.28
CA LEU A 208 17.37 6.48 24.98
C LEU A 208 16.22 7.27 24.32
N ALA A 209 15.54 6.69 23.33
CA ALA A 209 14.39 7.32 22.67
C ALA A 209 13.26 7.59 23.68
N ASN A 210 12.98 6.63 24.57
CA ASN A 210 11.97 6.78 25.62
C ASN A 210 12.38 7.82 26.68
N GLN A 211 13.67 7.95 27.00
CA GLN A 211 14.16 8.98 27.92
C GLN A 211 14.02 10.38 27.31
N LEU A 212 14.32 10.53 26.02
CA LEU A 212 14.16 11.78 25.30
C LEU A 212 12.70 12.25 25.27
N ASN A 213 11.72 11.34 25.17
CA ASN A 213 10.29 11.68 25.29
C ASN A 213 9.91 12.36 26.62
N ASN A 214 10.69 12.18 27.69
CA ASN A 214 10.39 12.80 28.98
C ASN A 214 10.87 14.26 29.09
N LEU A 215 11.51 14.79 28.04
CA LEU A 215 12.01 16.16 28.03
C LEU A 215 10.91 17.15 27.62
N PRO A 216 10.75 18.28 28.35
CA PRO A 216 9.75 19.28 28.02
C PRO A 216 10.00 20.00 26.69
N GLU A 217 11.20 19.88 26.12
CA GLU A 217 11.55 20.36 24.79
C GLU A 217 11.12 19.44 23.64
N ILE A 218 10.82 18.18 23.92
CA ILE A 218 10.56 17.15 22.92
C ILE A 218 9.06 16.86 22.88
N GLU A 219 8.47 16.99 21.70
CA GLU A 219 7.07 16.63 21.46
C GLU A 219 6.95 15.10 21.31
N TYR A 220 7.87 14.49 20.56
CA TYR A 220 8.04 13.04 20.53
C TYR A 220 9.46 12.66 20.09
N SER A 221 9.87 11.45 20.46
CA SER A 221 11.12 10.80 20.10
C SER A 221 10.86 9.31 19.90
N ALA A 222 11.19 8.77 18.74
CA ALA A 222 10.94 7.36 18.42
C ALA A 222 12.07 6.77 17.58
N PRO A 223 12.33 5.46 17.67
CA PRO A 223 13.30 4.81 16.80
C PRO A 223 12.89 4.88 15.33
N ASN A 224 13.85 5.13 14.44
CA ASN A 224 13.64 5.05 12.99
C ASN A 224 13.79 3.60 12.51
N TRP A 225 12.78 2.75 12.71
CA TRP A 225 12.87 1.36 12.25
C TRP A 225 12.58 1.24 10.76
N ILE A 226 13.20 0.22 10.14
CA ILE A 226 12.83 -0.26 8.81
C ILE A 226 11.82 -1.38 9.03
N ALA A 227 10.58 -1.16 8.59
CA ALA A 227 9.51 -2.14 8.69
C ALA A 227 9.47 -3.05 7.46
N LEU A 228 9.24 -4.33 7.69
CA LEU A 228 9.02 -5.34 6.66
C LEU A 228 7.66 -5.98 6.91
N PRO A 229 6.64 -5.64 6.12
CA PRO A 229 5.32 -6.20 6.32
C PRO A 229 5.31 -7.71 6.04
N PRO A 230 4.39 -8.49 6.65
CA PRO A 230 4.32 -9.94 6.46
C PRO A 230 4.14 -10.35 5.00
N SER A 231 3.44 -9.54 4.20
CA SER A 231 3.30 -9.74 2.76
C SER A 231 4.67 -9.78 2.05
N TYR A 232 5.61 -8.88 2.39
CA TYR A 232 6.98 -8.92 1.89
C TYR A 232 7.70 -10.23 2.27
N ILE A 233 7.50 -10.71 3.50
CA ILE A 233 8.15 -11.91 4.05
C ILE A 233 7.58 -13.20 3.43
N GLN A 234 6.26 -13.32 3.35
CA GLN A 234 5.56 -14.49 2.77
C GLN A 234 5.80 -14.59 1.26
N LEU A 235 6.03 -13.47 0.57
CA LEU A 235 6.34 -13.45 -0.85
C LEU A 235 7.77 -13.96 -1.17
N GLN A 236 8.69 -13.88 -0.21
CA GLN A 236 10.01 -14.53 -0.29
C GLN A 236 9.96 -16.03 0.09
N ILE A 237 8.87 -16.50 0.70
CA ILE A 237 8.72 -17.86 1.25
C ILE A 237 7.33 -18.42 0.85
N ARG A 238 7.06 -18.65 -0.44
CA ARG A 238 5.79 -19.31 -0.82
C ARG A 238 5.85 -20.83 -0.66
N PRO A 239 4.93 -21.41 0.12
CA PRO A 239 4.04 -22.44 -0.37
C PRO A 239 2.63 -21.86 -0.57
N SER A 240 1.97 -22.33 -1.62
CA SER A 240 0.60 -22.04 -2.04
C SER A 240 -0.40 -21.79 -0.90
N PHE A 241 -1.14 -20.67 -0.99
CA PHE A 241 -2.35 -20.41 -0.21
C PHE A 241 -3.30 -21.61 -0.33
N SER A 242 -3.68 -22.21 0.79
CA SER A 242 -4.57 -23.37 0.83
C SER A 242 -6.02 -22.94 1.07
N ARG A 243 -6.95 -23.66 0.44
CA ARG A 243 -8.41 -23.59 0.61
C ARG A 243 -8.88 -23.60 2.09
N GLU A 244 -8.03 -24.08 3.00
CA GLU A 244 -8.23 -24.11 4.45
C GLU A 244 -8.36 -22.72 5.10
N GLN A 245 -7.72 -21.66 4.56
CA GLN A 245 -7.82 -20.31 5.14
C GLN A 245 -9.20 -19.68 4.89
N GLY A 246 -9.81 -19.88 3.71
CA GLY A 246 -11.18 -19.44 3.44
C GLY A 246 -12.22 -20.15 4.32
N GLU A 247 -11.96 -21.39 4.74
CA GLU A 247 -12.81 -22.12 5.69
C GLU A 247 -12.69 -21.58 7.13
N ARG A 248 -11.50 -21.09 7.53
CA ARG A 248 -11.31 -20.41 8.83
C ARG A 248 -12.08 -19.10 8.93
N GLU A 249 -12.18 -18.34 7.84
CA GLU A 249 -13.00 -17.11 7.80
C GLU A 249 -14.48 -17.41 8.03
N ILE A 250 -14.98 -18.50 7.45
CA ILE A 250 -16.36 -18.97 7.72
C ILE A 250 -16.53 -19.32 9.20
N GLU A 251 -15.50 -19.83 9.87
CA GLU A 251 -15.52 -20.17 11.29
C GLU A 251 -15.38 -18.95 12.22
N GLU A 252 -14.59 -17.94 11.86
CA GLU A 252 -14.56 -16.65 12.58
C GLU A 252 -15.85 -15.86 12.43
N ILE A 253 -16.45 -15.85 11.23
CA ILE A 253 -17.80 -15.29 11.01
C ILE A 253 -18.83 -15.99 11.90
N LYS A 254 -18.71 -17.31 12.13
CA LYS A 254 -19.57 -18.05 13.08
C LYS A 254 -19.34 -17.64 14.54
N LYS A 255 -18.11 -17.30 14.93
CA LYS A 255 -17.76 -16.85 16.30
C LYS A 255 -18.25 -15.42 16.58
N ILE A 256 -18.07 -14.50 15.63
CA ILE A 256 -18.50 -13.10 15.76
C ILE A 256 -20.04 -13.03 15.83
N GLY A 257 -20.75 -13.86 15.07
CA GLY A 257 -22.21 -13.97 15.13
C GLY A 257 -22.80 -14.50 16.44
N GLN A 258 -21.99 -15.00 17.38
CA GLN A 258 -22.43 -15.48 18.69
C GLN A 258 -22.25 -14.47 19.83
N ILE A 259 -21.55 -13.35 19.61
CA ILE A 259 -21.25 -12.38 20.66
C ILE A 259 -22.26 -11.22 20.62
N ARG A 260 -23.15 -11.22 21.62
CA ARG A 260 -24.13 -10.19 22.05
C ARG A 260 -25.51 -10.18 21.36
N VAL A 261 -26.38 -11.06 21.86
CA VAL A 261 -27.72 -10.65 22.31
C VAL A 261 -27.92 -11.19 23.73
N LEU A 262 -27.56 -10.41 24.75
CA LEU A 262 -28.04 -10.64 26.12
C LEU A 262 -29.45 -10.06 26.24
N SER A 263 -30.43 -10.72 25.64
CA SER A 263 -31.82 -10.58 26.04
C SER A 263 -32.34 -11.95 26.43
N LYS A 264 -32.77 -12.07 27.69
CA LYS A 264 -33.28 -13.30 28.31
C LYS A 264 -34.28 -14.02 27.39
N PRO A 265 -34.19 -15.35 27.20
CA PRO A 265 -35.16 -16.07 26.40
C PRO A 265 -36.46 -16.27 27.19
N VAL A 266 -37.57 -15.78 26.64
CA VAL A 266 -38.90 -16.34 26.89
C VAL A 266 -39.09 -17.42 25.82
N GLY A 267 -39.20 -18.67 26.26
CA GLY A 267 -39.20 -19.84 25.39
C GLY A 267 -40.49 -20.02 24.60
N VAL A 268 -40.37 -20.58 23.40
CA VAL A 268 -41.38 -21.41 22.74
C VAL A 268 -40.68 -22.49 21.91
N GLN A 269 -41.20 -23.72 22.00
CA GLN A 269 -40.72 -24.96 21.40
C GLN A 269 -41.12 -25.16 19.92
N GLN A 270 -40.30 -25.98 19.23
CA GLN A 270 -40.62 -26.94 18.15
C GLN A 270 -41.14 -26.37 16.80
N ASP A 271 -40.82 -26.91 15.62
CA ASP A 271 -40.68 -28.34 15.29
C ASP A 271 -39.87 -28.61 13.99
N LYS A 272 -39.53 -29.89 13.79
CA LYS A 272 -38.68 -30.49 12.74
C LYS A 272 -39.39 -30.67 11.38
N GLY A 273 -38.62 -30.80 10.30
CA GLY A 273 -39.08 -31.35 9.02
C GLY A 273 -37.95 -31.49 7.99
N ASP A 274 -37.76 -32.70 7.46
CA ASP A 274 -36.56 -33.28 6.83
C ASP A 274 -36.79 -33.69 5.35
N LYS A 275 -35.70 -33.96 4.59
CA LYS A 275 -35.56 -34.71 3.30
C LYS A 275 -35.93 -34.00 1.98
N GLY A 276 -35.29 -34.19 0.82
CA GLY A 276 -34.28 -35.14 0.27
C GLY A 276 -34.54 -35.23 -1.27
N ASP A 277 -33.58 -34.97 -2.17
CA ASP A 277 -32.65 -35.91 -2.85
C ASP A 277 -33.04 -36.27 -4.31
N LYS A 278 -32.00 -36.43 -5.17
CA LYS A 278 -31.89 -37.02 -6.55
C LYS A 278 -32.41 -36.20 -7.74
N GLY A 279 -31.71 -36.02 -8.87
CA GLY A 279 -30.57 -36.71 -9.50
C GLY A 279 -31.01 -37.33 -10.83
N ASP A 280 -30.34 -37.05 -11.96
CA ASP A 280 -30.06 -38.01 -13.06
C ASP A 280 -29.26 -37.37 -14.22
N LYS A 281 -28.37 -38.20 -14.79
CA LYS A 281 -27.46 -37.99 -15.93
C LYS A 281 -28.05 -38.65 -17.18
N GLU A 282 -27.70 -38.19 -18.37
CA GLU A 282 -27.51 -39.07 -19.54
C GLU A 282 -26.60 -38.42 -20.62
N ASP A 283 -25.66 -39.26 -21.11
CA ASP A 283 -24.75 -39.07 -22.26
C ASP A 283 -25.48 -39.30 -23.60
N PHE A 284 -24.98 -38.76 -24.72
CA PHE A 284 -24.68 -39.56 -25.94
C PHE A 284 -23.99 -38.72 -27.04
N SER A 285 -23.11 -39.41 -27.76
CA SER A 285 -22.10 -38.95 -28.73
C SER A 285 -22.55 -38.90 -30.20
N SER A 286 -21.71 -38.22 -31.00
CA SER A 286 -21.33 -38.47 -32.42
C SER A 286 -22.04 -37.72 -33.55
N LEU A 287 -21.27 -37.00 -34.38
CA LEU A 287 -20.93 -37.38 -35.77
C LEU A 287 -20.21 -36.23 -36.51
N ALA A 288 -19.19 -36.60 -37.29
CA ALA A 288 -18.42 -35.76 -38.19
C ALA A 288 -18.75 -36.10 -39.66
N THR A 289 -18.66 -35.13 -40.57
CA THR A 289 -18.19 -35.28 -41.97
C THR A 289 -18.15 -33.95 -42.76
N THR A 290 -16.93 -33.59 -43.19
CA THR A 290 -16.42 -33.01 -44.47
C THR A 290 -17.35 -32.40 -45.54
N SER A 291 -16.94 -31.26 -46.14
CA SER A 291 -16.48 -31.18 -47.56
C SER A 291 -16.05 -29.75 -48.03
N ASP A 292 -15.07 -29.74 -48.94
CA ASP A 292 -14.38 -28.65 -49.67
C ASP A 292 -15.23 -27.57 -50.39
N HIS A 293 -14.63 -26.39 -50.64
CA HIS A 293 -14.44 -25.85 -52.01
C HIS A 293 -13.48 -24.64 -52.10
N THR A 294 -12.80 -24.55 -53.23
CA THR A 294 -11.65 -23.70 -53.57
C THR A 294 -12.01 -22.60 -54.60
N GLN A 295 -11.20 -21.52 -54.61
CA GLN A 295 -10.76 -20.67 -55.75
C GLN A 295 -11.36 -19.27 -56.09
N GLN A 296 -10.42 -18.30 -56.10
CA GLN A 296 -10.09 -17.29 -57.14
C GLN A 296 -10.73 -15.87 -57.21
N ILE A 297 -9.96 -14.91 -56.68
CA ILE A 297 -9.47 -13.59 -57.19
C ILE A 297 -10.03 -13.04 -58.52
N THR A 298 -10.49 -11.76 -58.51
CA THR A 298 -10.23 -10.72 -59.55
C THR A 298 -10.30 -9.29 -58.97
N ASN A 299 -9.72 -8.33 -59.70
CA ASN A 299 -9.03 -7.09 -59.27
C ASN A 299 -9.85 -5.77 -59.24
N ASN A 300 -9.36 -4.85 -58.38
CA ASN A 300 -9.18 -3.38 -58.50
C ASN A 300 -10.36 -2.39 -58.67
N SER A 301 -10.53 -1.53 -57.65
CA SER A 301 -10.19 -0.09 -57.71
C SER A 301 -10.33 0.58 -56.33
N THR A 302 -9.23 1.10 -55.80
CA THR A 302 -9.12 1.79 -54.50
C THR A 302 -9.34 3.31 -54.64
N PRO A 303 -10.25 3.93 -53.87
CA PRO A 303 -10.11 5.31 -53.45
C PRO A 303 -9.16 5.39 -52.25
N LEU A 304 -8.41 6.49 -52.16
CA LEU A 304 -7.54 6.83 -51.03
C LEU A 304 -8.27 6.67 -49.67
N PRO A 305 -7.64 6.07 -48.64
CA PRO A 305 -8.26 5.93 -47.33
C PRO A 305 -8.38 7.29 -46.65
N THR A 306 -9.59 7.62 -46.23
CA THR A 306 -9.89 8.63 -45.21
C THR A 306 -9.23 8.26 -43.88
N PRO A 307 -9.00 9.22 -42.96
CA PRO A 307 -8.37 8.94 -41.68
C PRO A 307 -9.20 7.89 -40.95
N HIS A 308 -8.59 6.75 -40.64
CA HIS A 308 -9.24 5.68 -39.91
C HIS A 308 -9.80 6.25 -38.60
N SER A 309 -11.13 6.26 -38.46
CA SER A 309 -11.77 6.33 -37.17
C SER A 309 -11.22 5.18 -36.31
N PRO A 310 -10.75 5.42 -35.08
CA PRO A 310 -10.31 4.34 -34.21
C PRO A 310 -11.49 3.37 -34.00
N LEU A 311 -11.20 2.08 -34.11
CA LEU A 311 -12.17 1.01 -33.83
C LEU A 311 -12.75 1.21 -32.41
N PRO A 312 -14.02 0.87 -32.16
CA PRO A 312 -14.61 1.00 -30.84
C PRO A 312 -13.90 0.06 -29.86
N THR A 313 -13.24 0.66 -28.87
CA THR A 313 -12.32 0.02 -27.91
C THR A 313 -13.02 -0.92 -26.93
N LEU A 314 -12.47 -2.13 -26.77
CA LEU A 314 -12.84 -3.16 -25.79
C LEU A 314 -12.49 -2.77 -24.32
N PHE A 315 -12.18 -1.51 -24.04
CA PHE A 315 -11.45 -1.09 -22.84
C PHE A 315 -12.31 -0.59 -21.65
N PRO A 316 -13.53 -0.04 -21.82
CA PRO A 316 -14.42 0.24 -20.67
C PRO A 316 -14.81 -1.02 -19.88
N TRP A 317 -14.67 -2.20 -20.50
CA TRP A 317 -15.07 -3.50 -19.95
C TRP A 317 -14.27 -3.92 -18.71
N GLN A 318 -13.06 -3.38 -18.50
CA GLN A 318 -12.31 -3.67 -17.28
C GLN A 318 -13.00 -3.14 -16.02
N TRP A 319 -13.94 -2.19 -16.15
CA TRP A 319 -14.77 -1.72 -15.05
C TRP A 319 -16.13 -2.41 -15.01
N HIS A 320 -16.29 -3.56 -15.68
CA HIS A 320 -17.47 -4.42 -15.66
C HIS A 320 -17.12 -5.84 -15.16
N LEU A 321 -16.25 -5.89 -14.14
CA LEU A 321 -15.42 -7.00 -13.64
C LEU A 321 -16.11 -8.37 -13.40
N ASP A 322 -17.40 -8.43 -13.05
CA ASP A 322 -18.22 -9.68 -12.99
C ASP A 322 -19.67 -9.35 -13.37
N SER A 323 -19.86 -8.72 -14.52
CA SER A 323 -21.20 -8.49 -15.07
C SER A 323 -21.66 -9.73 -15.86
N THR A 324 -22.86 -10.22 -15.59
CA THR A 324 -23.47 -11.35 -16.33
C THR A 324 -23.35 -11.24 -17.85
N PRO A 325 -23.52 -10.05 -18.48
CA PRO A 325 -23.32 -9.89 -19.92
C PRO A 325 -21.89 -10.17 -20.38
N LEU A 326 -20.89 -9.75 -19.60
CA LEU A 326 -19.48 -10.00 -19.90
C LEU A 326 -19.17 -11.48 -19.73
N THR A 327 -19.66 -12.13 -18.67
CA THR A 327 -19.47 -13.57 -18.46
C THR A 327 -20.06 -14.40 -19.61
N VAL A 328 -21.25 -14.04 -20.10
CA VAL A 328 -21.89 -14.69 -21.25
C VAL A 328 -21.07 -14.45 -22.53
N CYS A 329 -20.62 -13.22 -22.79
CA CYS A 329 -19.81 -12.93 -23.97
C CYS A 329 -18.44 -13.62 -23.98
N LEU A 330 -17.78 -13.74 -22.83
CA LEU A 330 -16.48 -14.40 -22.70
C LEU A 330 -16.58 -15.93 -22.84
N GLN A 331 -17.73 -16.53 -22.51
CA GLN A 331 -17.98 -17.96 -22.66
C GLN A 331 -18.30 -18.37 -24.09
N GLU A 332 -18.87 -17.47 -24.90
CA GLU A 332 -19.29 -17.76 -26.27
C GLU A 332 -18.20 -17.45 -27.33
N ASP A 333 -17.18 -16.66 -26.98
CA ASP A 333 -16.18 -16.15 -27.94
C ASP A 333 -14.79 -16.73 -27.68
N ASN A 334 -14.48 -17.89 -28.27
CA ASN A 334 -13.16 -18.53 -28.19
C ASN A 334 -12.03 -17.68 -28.80
N GLU A 335 -12.33 -16.62 -29.56
CA GLU A 335 -11.34 -15.75 -30.22
C GLU A 335 -11.55 -14.25 -29.97
N PHE A 336 -12.42 -13.86 -29.03
CA PHE A 336 -12.55 -12.48 -28.51
C PHE A 336 -12.85 -11.39 -29.57
N ARG A 337 -13.56 -11.70 -30.66
CA ARG A 337 -13.77 -10.74 -31.78
C ARG A 337 -15.22 -10.45 -32.14
N GLY A 338 -16.16 -11.36 -31.88
CA GLY A 338 -17.54 -11.24 -32.33
C GLY A 338 -18.49 -10.67 -31.28
N CYS A 339 -18.51 -11.26 -30.08
CA CYS A 339 -19.50 -10.91 -29.05
C CYS A 339 -19.17 -9.56 -28.43
N VAL A 340 -17.89 -9.34 -28.11
CA VAL A 340 -17.46 -8.09 -27.45
C VAL A 340 -17.66 -6.88 -28.36
N GLN A 341 -17.50 -7.03 -29.68
CA GLN A 341 -17.75 -5.96 -30.64
C GLN A 341 -19.25 -5.59 -30.72
N GLN A 342 -20.14 -6.58 -30.71
CA GLN A 342 -21.59 -6.38 -30.72
C GLN A 342 -22.10 -5.75 -29.42
N LEU A 343 -21.59 -6.21 -28.28
CA LEU A 343 -21.92 -5.67 -26.96
C LEU A 343 -21.42 -4.22 -26.81
N THR A 344 -20.20 -3.94 -27.30
CA THR A 344 -19.63 -2.58 -27.33
C THR A 344 -20.45 -1.64 -28.21
N GLN A 345 -20.84 -2.06 -29.42
CA GLN A 345 -21.68 -1.26 -30.31
C GLN A 345 -23.06 -0.96 -29.70
N CYS A 346 -23.65 -1.91 -28.98
CA CYS A 346 -24.96 -1.72 -28.35
C CYS A 346 -24.91 -0.72 -27.18
N LEU A 347 -23.90 -0.77 -26.32
CA LEU A 347 -23.74 0.19 -25.22
C LEU A 347 -23.38 1.59 -25.70
N GLN A 348 -22.59 1.70 -26.76
CA GLN A 348 -22.26 2.99 -27.38
C GLN A 348 -23.49 3.70 -27.98
N GLN A 349 -24.57 2.98 -28.26
CA GLN A 349 -25.83 3.55 -28.73
C GLN A 349 -26.73 4.06 -27.59
N GLY A 350 -26.25 4.07 -26.34
CA GLY A 350 -27.00 4.55 -25.17
C GLY A 350 -28.14 3.62 -24.74
N ASN A 351 -28.13 2.37 -25.21
CA ASN A 351 -29.10 1.36 -24.81
C ASN A 351 -28.78 0.83 -23.41
N VAL A 352 -29.82 0.63 -22.59
CA VAL A 352 -29.70 0.00 -21.27
C VAL A 352 -29.17 -1.43 -21.45
N LEU A 353 -28.23 -1.87 -20.60
CA LEU A 353 -27.57 -3.20 -20.62
C LEU A 353 -28.54 -4.36 -20.92
N ASN A 354 -29.76 -4.29 -20.40
CA ASN A 354 -30.85 -5.26 -20.57
C ASN A 354 -31.25 -5.48 -22.05
N ASN A 355 -31.24 -4.43 -22.87
CA ASN A 355 -31.59 -4.52 -24.29
C ASN A 355 -30.46 -5.17 -25.10
N CYS A 356 -29.21 -4.95 -24.70
CA CYS A 356 -28.03 -5.49 -25.38
C CYS A 356 -27.85 -7.00 -25.17
N VAL A 357 -28.23 -7.51 -24.00
CA VAL A 357 -28.20 -8.95 -23.70
C VAL A 357 -29.37 -9.69 -24.36
N SER A 358 -30.53 -9.03 -24.49
CA SER A 358 -31.72 -9.64 -25.12
C SER A 358 -31.51 -10.00 -26.60
N SER A 359 -30.60 -9.32 -27.30
CA SER A 359 -30.19 -9.66 -28.66
C SER A 359 -29.16 -10.80 -28.75
N ILE A 360 -28.55 -11.19 -27.62
CA ILE A 360 -27.42 -12.15 -27.57
C ILE A 360 -27.83 -13.47 -26.87
N SER A 361 -28.75 -13.48 -25.89
CA SER A 361 -29.29 -14.73 -25.35
C SER A 361 -30.69 -14.58 -24.74
N SER A 362 -31.64 -15.40 -25.23
CA SER A 362 -33.03 -15.47 -24.74
C SER A 362 -33.24 -16.46 -23.58
N GLN A 363 -32.18 -17.04 -23.01
CA GLN A 363 -32.29 -18.09 -21.99
C GLN A 363 -31.95 -17.68 -20.54
N TYR A 364 -31.46 -16.46 -20.29
CA TYR A 364 -31.12 -16.02 -18.93
C TYR A 364 -32.13 -15.00 -18.38
N SER A 365 -33.36 -15.47 -18.15
CA SER A 365 -34.39 -14.71 -17.43
C SER A 365 -34.15 -14.77 -15.92
N THR A 366 -33.16 -14.00 -15.46
CA THR A 366 -32.95 -13.38 -14.14
C THR A 366 -31.49 -12.92 -14.11
N LEU A 367 -31.21 -11.65 -14.42
CA LEU A 367 -29.83 -11.13 -14.47
C LEU A 367 -29.30 -10.83 -13.05
N PRO A 368 -28.22 -11.47 -12.56
CA PRO A 368 -27.65 -11.20 -11.24
C PRO A 368 -26.71 -9.97 -11.18
N THR A 369 -26.55 -9.51 -9.94
CA THR A 369 -25.76 -8.42 -9.35
C THR A 369 -24.41 -8.07 -10.00
N ARG A 370 -24.29 -6.88 -10.60
CA ARG A 370 -22.99 -6.25 -10.93
C ARG A 370 -22.14 -6.08 -9.67
N THR A 371 -20.85 -6.40 -9.73
CA THR A 371 -19.86 -6.25 -8.63
C THR A 371 -18.84 -5.14 -8.91
N ASP A 372 -19.09 -4.30 -9.91
CA ASP A 372 -18.21 -3.23 -10.35
C ASP A 372 -18.48 -1.89 -9.65
N ILE A 373 -17.60 -0.91 -9.87
CA ILE A 373 -17.71 0.43 -9.28
C ILE A 373 -18.57 1.38 -10.11
N ARG A 374 -19.05 0.98 -11.30
CA ARG A 374 -19.83 1.84 -12.21
C ARG A 374 -19.08 3.06 -12.77
N ALA A 375 -17.79 2.90 -13.07
CA ALA A 375 -16.98 3.98 -13.65
C ALA A 375 -17.48 4.45 -15.03
N PRO A 376 -17.90 3.57 -15.96
CA PRO A 376 -18.40 4.01 -17.26
C PRO A 376 -19.63 4.92 -17.17
N GLU A 377 -20.56 4.65 -16.24
CA GLU A 377 -21.71 5.51 -16.00
C GLU A 377 -21.32 6.87 -15.40
N ALA A 378 -20.28 6.91 -14.56
CA ALA A 378 -19.73 8.15 -14.01
C ALA A 378 -19.03 9.00 -15.10
N TRP A 379 -18.33 8.38 -16.05
CA TRP A 379 -17.64 9.09 -17.14
C TRP A 379 -18.60 9.81 -18.08
N GLN A 380 -19.79 9.25 -18.32
CA GLN A 380 -20.82 9.88 -19.15
C GLN A 380 -21.34 11.20 -18.55
N GLN A 381 -21.15 11.40 -17.25
CA GLN A 381 -21.69 12.52 -16.47
C GLN A 381 -20.57 13.42 -15.90
N SER A 382 -19.31 13.23 -16.31
CA SER A 382 -18.18 14.00 -15.77
C SER A 382 -17.16 14.41 -16.83
N ASN A 383 -16.30 15.35 -16.46
CA ASN A 383 -15.06 15.69 -17.13
C ASN A 383 -13.93 14.66 -16.89
N GLN A 384 -14.27 13.55 -16.22
CA GLN A 384 -13.38 12.42 -15.93
C GLN A 384 -12.19 12.76 -15.02
N GLY A 385 -12.37 13.73 -14.12
CA GLY A 385 -11.37 14.13 -13.12
C GLY A 385 -10.48 15.31 -13.52
N ARG A 386 -10.82 15.99 -14.62
CA ARG A 386 -10.03 17.13 -15.12
C ARG A 386 -9.89 18.22 -14.06
N GLY A 387 -8.66 18.72 -13.90
CA GLY A 387 -8.34 19.79 -12.95
C GLY A 387 -8.11 19.33 -11.51
N VAL A 388 -8.10 18.01 -11.27
CA VAL A 388 -7.74 17.42 -9.98
C VAL A 388 -6.32 16.88 -10.04
N VAL A 389 -5.51 17.19 -9.02
CA VAL A 389 -4.15 16.64 -8.89
C VAL A 389 -4.16 15.46 -7.93
N VAL A 390 -3.79 14.27 -8.39
CA VAL A 390 -3.61 13.09 -7.55
C VAL A 390 -2.12 12.81 -7.40
N ALA A 391 -1.60 12.92 -6.18
CA ALA A 391 -0.26 12.47 -5.89
C ALA A 391 -0.25 10.97 -5.61
N VAL A 392 0.71 10.27 -6.21
CA VAL A 392 0.95 8.84 -5.97
C VAL A 392 2.28 8.72 -5.26
N ILE A 393 2.25 8.39 -3.96
CA ILE A 393 3.45 8.08 -3.17
C ILE A 393 3.64 6.57 -3.25
N ASP A 394 4.72 6.12 -3.89
CA ASP A 394 4.93 4.69 -4.16
C ASP A 394 6.39 4.39 -4.57
N GLY A 395 6.66 3.20 -5.14
CA GLY A 395 7.90 2.86 -5.84
C GLY A 395 8.02 3.54 -7.21
N LEU A 396 8.71 2.93 -8.17
CA LEU A 396 8.96 3.57 -9.47
C LEU A 396 7.67 3.93 -10.20
N ILE A 397 7.61 5.17 -10.69
CA ILE A 397 6.52 5.69 -11.51
C ILE A 397 7.09 6.04 -12.88
N GLN A 398 6.83 5.16 -13.85
CA GLN A 398 7.19 5.35 -15.24
C GLN A 398 6.24 6.35 -15.91
N TRP A 399 6.43 7.63 -15.61
CA TRP A 399 5.57 8.71 -16.09
C TRP A 399 5.60 8.91 -17.62
N ASP A 400 6.62 8.41 -18.31
CA ASP A 400 6.73 8.41 -19.78
C ASP A 400 6.04 7.21 -20.45
N HIS A 401 5.27 6.42 -19.69
CA HIS A 401 4.41 5.38 -20.22
C HIS A 401 3.36 5.99 -21.18
N PRO A 402 3.06 5.38 -22.35
CA PRO A 402 2.11 5.95 -23.32
C PRO A 402 0.69 6.22 -22.80
N ASP A 403 0.21 5.40 -21.85
CA ASP A 403 -1.05 5.64 -21.11
C ASP A 403 -0.96 6.66 -19.94
N LEU A 404 0.22 7.18 -19.59
CA LEU A 404 0.38 8.09 -18.44
C LEU A 404 0.89 9.47 -18.83
N GLN A 405 1.76 9.54 -19.84
CA GLN A 405 2.54 10.73 -20.22
C GLN A 405 1.69 12.00 -20.50
N ASP A 406 0.43 11.84 -20.89
CA ASP A 406 -0.45 12.95 -21.28
C ASP A 406 -0.99 13.72 -20.05
N ASN A 407 -0.89 13.15 -18.85
CA ASN A 407 -1.55 13.63 -17.63
C ASN A 407 -0.59 13.84 -16.45
N ILE A 408 0.70 14.07 -16.72
CA ILE A 408 1.70 14.21 -15.65
C ILE A 408 1.79 15.66 -15.16
N TYR A 409 1.83 15.81 -13.84
CA TYR A 409 2.05 17.09 -13.18
C TYR A 409 3.36 17.70 -13.67
N THR A 410 3.35 19.01 -13.92
CA THR A 410 4.56 19.72 -14.34
C THR A 410 4.67 20.99 -13.52
N ILE A 411 5.81 21.16 -12.87
CA ILE A 411 6.11 22.34 -12.05
C ILE A 411 6.41 23.50 -12.98
N ASN A 412 5.40 24.36 -13.18
CA ASN A 412 5.43 25.41 -14.19
C ASN A 412 6.11 26.72 -13.74
N HIS A 413 6.63 26.82 -12.50
CA HIS A 413 7.22 28.07 -12.01
C HIS A 413 8.58 27.89 -11.30
N PRO A 414 9.61 28.72 -11.63
CA PRO A 414 10.84 28.84 -10.85
C PRO A 414 10.66 29.59 -9.53
N LEU A 415 9.43 29.94 -9.15
CA LEU A 415 9.07 30.75 -7.99
C LEU A 415 8.30 29.97 -6.90
N GLU A 416 8.20 28.65 -7.01
CA GLU A 416 7.66 27.86 -5.91
C GLU A 416 8.69 27.85 -4.76
N PRO A 417 8.36 28.43 -3.59
CA PRO A 417 9.21 28.26 -2.42
C PRO A 417 9.37 26.77 -2.14
N ASP A 418 10.58 26.38 -1.74
CA ASP A 418 10.91 25.00 -1.36
C ASP A 418 10.96 23.97 -2.50
N LYS A 419 11.07 24.41 -3.76
CA LYS A 419 11.38 23.54 -4.91
C LYS A 419 12.67 22.74 -4.69
N TYR A 420 12.66 21.45 -5.00
CA TYR A 420 13.88 20.64 -4.99
C TYR A 420 14.74 20.93 -6.24
N PRO A 421 16.08 20.79 -6.14
CA PRO A 421 16.96 21.01 -7.30
C PRO A 421 16.59 20.09 -8.47
N GLY A 422 16.31 20.67 -9.65
CA GLY A 422 16.05 19.91 -10.88
C GLY A 422 14.65 19.32 -11.02
N GLU A 423 13.76 19.57 -10.05
CA GLU A 423 12.40 19.02 -10.03
C GLU A 423 11.54 19.48 -11.22
N ILE A 424 10.87 18.55 -11.90
CA ILE A 424 10.03 18.83 -13.07
C ILE A 424 8.64 18.21 -12.91
N HIS A 425 8.58 16.88 -12.82
CA HIS A 425 7.32 16.13 -12.76
C HIS A 425 6.96 15.65 -11.36
N GLY A 426 7.96 15.52 -10.49
CA GLY A 426 7.84 14.94 -9.17
C GLY A 426 9.21 14.84 -8.51
N TRP A 427 9.31 14.00 -7.46
CA TRP A 427 10.55 13.80 -6.72
C TRP A 427 10.75 12.33 -6.36
N ASP A 428 12.01 11.89 -6.46
CA ASP A 428 12.49 10.61 -5.95
C ASP A 428 13.24 10.82 -4.63
N PHE A 429 12.63 10.37 -3.53
CA PHE A 429 13.23 10.39 -2.19
C PHE A 429 14.30 9.31 -2.00
N ILE A 430 14.31 8.25 -2.82
CA ILE A 430 15.33 7.20 -2.78
C ILE A 430 16.61 7.67 -3.47
N GLY A 431 16.48 8.24 -4.66
CA GLY A 431 17.60 8.79 -5.44
C GLY A 431 18.03 10.20 -5.02
N GLU A 432 17.20 10.90 -4.23
CA GLU A 432 17.31 12.35 -3.96
C GLU A 432 17.41 13.18 -5.25
N ASP A 433 16.61 12.84 -6.25
CA ASP A 433 16.66 13.44 -7.58
C ASP A 433 15.24 13.61 -8.20
N PRO A 434 15.10 14.28 -9.36
CA PRO A 434 13.79 14.53 -9.96
C PRO A 434 13.30 13.38 -10.87
N GLU A 435 13.99 12.25 -10.90
CA GLU A 435 13.70 11.12 -11.77
C GLU A 435 12.99 10.00 -11.02
N THR A 436 11.67 9.95 -11.12
CA THR A 436 10.88 8.86 -10.50
C THR A 436 10.83 7.59 -11.36
N ARG A 437 11.44 7.60 -12.55
CA ARG A 437 11.60 6.43 -13.42
C ARG A 437 12.86 5.66 -13.06
N LEU A 438 13.04 4.54 -13.76
CA LEU A 438 14.21 3.68 -13.60
C LEU A 438 15.47 4.40 -14.09
N SER A 439 16.45 4.63 -13.21
CA SER A 439 17.77 5.14 -13.61
C SER A 439 18.56 4.10 -14.42
N PRO A 440 19.58 4.49 -15.20
CA PRO A 440 20.41 3.53 -15.95
C PRO A 440 21.09 2.46 -15.08
N THR A 441 21.46 2.83 -13.85
CA THR A 441 22.07 1.92 -12.88
C THR A 441 21.06 0.89 -12.39
N GLU A 442 19.86 1.35 -12.01
CA GLU A 442 18.77 0.49 -11.57
C GLU A 442 18.26 -0.39 -12.70
N GLN A 443 18.23 0.11 -13.93
CA GLN A 443 17.92 -0.67 -15.13
C GLN A 443 18.85 -1.86 -15.27
N THR A 444 20.16 -1.62 -15.20
CA THR A 444 21.16 -2.70 -15.29
C THR A 444 20.99 -3.70 -14.14
N LYS A 445 20.67 -3.22 -12.93
CA LYS A 445 20.42 -4.07 -11.76
C LYS A 445 19.17 -4.94 -11.96
N LEU A 446 18.05 -4.34 -12.34
CA LEU A 446 16.79 -5.04 -12.54
C LEU A 446 16.89 -6.05 -13.69
N GLN A 447 17.47 -5.69 -14.83
CA GLN A 447 17.71 -6.62 -15.94
C GLN A 447 18.51 -7.85 -15.51
N ARG A 448 19.53 -7.68 -14.66
CA ARG A 448 20.31 -8.79 -14.11
C ARG A 448 19.44 -9.69 -13.24
N GLN A 449 18.69 -9.10 -12.30
CA GLN A 449 17.79 -9.84 -11.42
C GLN A 449 16.76 -10.65 -12.22
N LEU A 450 16.17 -10.07 -13.26
CA LEU A 450 15.18 -10.74 -14.12
C LEU A 450 15.78 -11.91 -14.94
N LYS A 451 17.09 -11.88 -15.23
CA LYS A 451 17.81 -12.97 -15.94
C LYS A 451 18.17 -14.12 -15.03
N GLU A 452 18.44 -13.84 -13.76
CA GLU A 452 18.94 -14.83 -12.79
C GLU A 452 17.81 -15.54 -12.03
N LYS A 453 16.67 -14.86 -11.85
CA LYS A 453 15.51 -15.36 -11.10
C LYS A 453 14.66 -16.35 -11.90
N SER A 454 13.94 -17.24 -11.21
CA SER A 454 12.87 -18.02 -11.84
C SER A 454 11.77 -17.10 -12.41
N PRO A 455 10.96 -17.55 -13.37
CA PRO A 455 9.94 -16.70 -13.99
C PRO A 455 8.97 -16.03 -12.98
N SER A 456 8.55 -16.74 -11.94
CA SER A 456 7.66 -16.18 -10.90
C SER A 456 8.36 -15.17 -9.99
N GLU A 457 9.64 -15.36 -9.69
CA GLU A 457 10.43 -14.42 -8.91
C GLU A 457 10.78 -13.16 -9.73
N ALA A 458 11.01 -13.33 -11.04
CA ALA A 458 11.22 -12.24 -11.97
C ALA A 458 9.96 -11.37 -12.13
N GLU A 459 8.79 -12.00 -12.25
CA GLU A 459 7.50 -11.30 -12.26
C GLU A 459 7.29 -10.50 -10.97
N PHE A 460 7.54 -11.10 -9.80
CA PHE A 460 7.44 -10.40 -8.52
C PHE A 460 8.39 -9.20 -8.42
N ALA A 461 9.64 -9.36 -8.87
CA ALA A 461 10.61 -8.26 -8.91
C ALA A 461 10.13 -7.11 -9.82
N LEU A 462 9.51 -7.43 -10.97
CA LEU A 462 8.94 -6.42 -11.86
C LEU A 462 7.76 -5.70 -11.22
N VAL A 463 6.81 -6.44 -10.61
CA VAL A 463 5.63 -5.87 -9.94
C VAL A 463 6.05 -4.98 -8.78
N SER A 464 7.05 -5.40 -7.99
CA SER A 464 7.55 -4.64 -6.85
C SER A 464 8.25 -3.36 -7.32
N ALA A 465 9.13 -3.47 -8.31
CA ALA A 465 9.86 -2.32 -8.84
C ALA A 465 8.90 -1.27 -9.43
N PHE A 466 7.96 -1.69 -10.27
CA PHE A 466 7.02 -0.80 -10.97
C PHE A 466 5.70 -0.58 -10.24
N HIS A 467 5.59 -0.92 -8.96
CA HIS A 467 4.35 -0.87 -8.21
C HIS A 467 3.62 0.48 -8.36
N GLY A 468 4.35 1.60 -8.25
CA GLY A 468 3.80 2.94 -8.46
C GLY A 468 3.25 3.19 -9.86
N THR A 469 3.87 2.62 -10.89
CA THR A 469 3.38 2.68 -12.28
C THR A 469 2.06 1.92 -12.43
N LEU A 470 1.99 0.71 -11.85
CA LEU A 470 0.79 -0.14 -11.85
C LEU A 470 -0.37 0.56 -11.13
N VAL A 471 -0.10 1.14 -9.95
CA VAL A 471 -1.06 1.91 -9.14
C VAL A 471 -1.56 3.13 -9.90
N THR A 472 -0.64 3.89 -10.52
CA THR A 472 -0.99 5.08 -11.30
C THR A 472 -1.91 4.74 -12.48
N GLY A 473 -1.69 3.60 -13.14
CA GLY A 473 -2.55 3.15 -14.24
C GLY A 473 -4.00 2.93 -13.82
N VAL A 474 -4.23 2.37 -12.63
CA VAL A 474 -5.58 2.17 -12.08
C VAL A 474 -6.29 3.52 -11.88
N ILE A 475 -5.56 4.57 -11.52
CA ILE A 475 -6.11 5.92 -11.33
C ILE A 475 -6.40 6.59 -12.68
N ALA A 476 -5.39 6.69 -13.55
CA ALA A 476 -5.36 7.70 -14.60
C ALA A 476 -4.87 7.20 -15.97
N ALA A 477 -4.73 5.88 -16.18
CA ALA A 477 -4.35 5.39 -17.50
C ALA A 477 -5.29 5.94 -18.59
N HIS A 478 -4.70 6.56 -19.59
CA HIS A 478 -5.36 7.16 -20.72
C HIS A 478 -4.31 7.50 -21.78
N SER A 479 -4.43 6.91 -22.97
CA SER A 479 -3.56 7.28 -24.08
C SER A 479 -4.34 7.93 -25.21
N SER A 480 -3.75 8.99 -25.76
CA SER A 480 -4.14 9.55 -27.05
C SER A 480 -3.44 8.88 -28.24
N THR A 481 -2.46 8.01 -28.01
CA THR A 481 -1.50 7.54 -29.04
C THR A 481 -1.46 6.03 -29.24
N VAL A 482 -1.82 5.23 -28.23
CA VAL A 482 -1.86 3.77 -28.31
C VAL A 482 -3.18 3.22 -27.78
N GLU A 483 -3.54 2.01 -28.23
CA GLU A 483 -4.60 1.24 -27.58
C GLU A 483 -4.03 0.64 -26.27
N GLY A 484 -4.61 1.04 -25.14
CA GLY A 484 -4.16 0.71 -23.79
C GLY A 484 -5.30 0.62 -22.78
N VAL A 485 -5.02 0.70 -21.49
CA VAL A 485 -6.03 0.57 -20.43
C VAL A 485 -6.59 1.94 -20.01
N LEU A 486 -7.74 1.94 -19.33
CA LEU A 486 -8.39 3.17 -18.86
C LEU A 486 -8.52 3.21 -17.33
N GLY A 487 -7.82 4.14 -16.69
CA GLY A 487 -7.95 4.39 -15.25
C GLY A 487 -9.35 4.86 -14.87
N VAL A 488 -9.67 4.86 -13.57
CA VAL A 488 -10.97 5.31 -13.06
C VAL A 488 -11.24 6.79 -13.37
N ALA A 489 -10.22 7.64 -13.34
CA ALA A 489 -10.31 9.07 -13.57
C ALA A 489 -9.27 9.51 -14.62
N PRO A 490 -9.49 9.18 -15.91
CA PRO A 490 -8.49 9.29 -16.97
C PRO A 490 -8.03 10.72 -17.30
N ASN A 491 -8.65 11.77 -16.74
CA ASN A 491 -8.24 13.16 -16.95
C ASN A 491 -7.69 13.86 -15.70
N VAL A 492 -7.45 13.15 -14.59
CA VAL A 492 -6.72 13.73 -13.45
C VAL A 492 -5.27 13.98 -13.83
N THR A 493 -4.62 14.93 -13.16
CA THR A 493 -3.18 15.14 -13.27
C THR A 493 -2.46 14.34 -12.19
N ILE A 494 -1.47 13.53 -12.56
CA ILE A 494 -0.69 12.70 -11.64
C ILE A 494 0.57 13.44 -11.17
N LEU A 495 0.75 13.61 -9.87
CA LEU A 495 2.02 14.00 -9.26
C LEU A 495 2.78 12.72 -8.81
N PRO A 496 3.78 12.26 -9.58
CA PRO A 496 4.60 11.12 -9.18
C PRO A 496 5.50 11.45 -7.98
N VAL A 497 5.46 10.63 -6.94
CA VAL A 497 6.34 10.76 -5.76
C VAL A 497 6.91 9.38 -5.44
N ARG A 498 8.20 9.19 -5.72
CA ARG A 498 8.86 7.92 -5.40
C ARG A 498 9.43 7.98 -3.98
N ALA A 499 8.98 7.08 -3.13
CA ALA A 499 9.41 6.94 -1.73
C ALA A 499 9.74 5.49 -1.34
N ALA A 500 9.41 4.51 -2.18
CA ALA A 500 9.80 3.12 -1.97
C ALA A 500 10.92 2.70 -2.95
N ASP A 501 11.80 1.81 -2.48
CA ASP A 501 12.85 1.21 -3.32
C ASP A 501 12.29 0.16 -4.29
N MET A 502 13.16 -0.44 -5.13
CA MET A 502 12.72 -1.43 -6.13
C MET A 502 12.21 -2.75 -5.52
N GLU A 503 12.49 -2.97 -4.24
CA GLU A 503 12.02 -4.10 -3.47
C GLU A 503 10.70 -3.78 -2.73
N GLY A 504 10.20 -2.54 -2.84
CA GLY A 504 8.96 -2.08 -2.23
C GLY A 504 9.11 -1.68 -0.76
N ILE A 505 10.34 -1.43 -0.29
CA ILE A 505 10.59 -0.99 1.08
C ILE A 505 10.51 0.53 1.15
N LEU A 506 9.69 1.02 2.09
CA LEU A 506 9.44 2.43 2.36
C LEU A 506 10.01 2.80 3.73
N ASP A 507 10.84 3.85 3.79
CA ASP A 507 11.39 4.39 5.03
C ASP A 507 10.40 5.37 5.67
N LEU A 508 10.29 5.38 7.00
CA LEU A 508 9.38 6.28 7.73
C LEU A 508 9.67 7.76 7.47
N VAL A 509 10.94 8.11 7.29
CA VAL A 509 11.34 9.49 7.01
C VAL A 509 10.91 9.89 5.61
N ASP A 510 11.12 9.01 4.63
CA ASP A 510 10.75 9.24 3.24
C ASP A 510 9.22 9.27 3.08
N GLU A 511 8.48 8.39 3.77
CA GLU A 511 7.01 8.43 3.82
C GLU A 511 6.50 9.79 4.33
N ALA A 512 7.00 10.24 5.48
CA ALA A 512 6.55 11.49 6.09
C ALA A 512 6.90 12.72 5.24
N GLU A 513 8.13 12.78 4.69
CA GLU A 513 8.54 13.87 3.80
C GLU A 513 7.78 13.83 2.47
N ALA A 514 7.48 12.64 1.92
CA ALA A 514 6.69 12.49 0.70
C ALA A 514 5.23 12.95 0.88
N ILE A 515 4.60 12.63 2.01
CA ILE A 515 3.24 13.10 2.33
C ILE A 515 3.19 14.63 2.38
N GLU A 516 4.14 15.25 3.08
CA GLU A 516 4.22 16.71 3.19
C GLU A 516 4.57 17.37 1.86
N TYR A 517 5.48 16.76 1.10
CA TYR A 517 5.84 17.21 -0.25
C TYR A 517 4.63 17.23 -1.18
N ALA A 518 3.91 16.11 -1.28
CA ALA A 518 2.74 15.98 -2.13
C ALA A 518 1.67 17.02 -1.78
N ALA A 519 1.41 17.20 -0.49
CA ALA A 519 0.45 18.21 -0.01
C ALA A 519 0.90 19.63 -0.38
N ASN A 520 2.18 19.96 -0.18
CA ASN A 520 2.74 21.28 -0.49
C ASN A 520 2.80 21.57 -2.01
N ARG A 521 2.71 20.55 -2.87
CA ARG A 521 2.52 20.68 -4.33
C ARG A 521 1.08 20.85 -4.77
N GLY A 522 0.16 20.99 -3.82
CA GLY A 522 -1.24 21.22 -4.11
C GLY A 522 -1.93 19.96 -4.62
N ALA A 523 -1.49 18.77 -4.18
CA ALA A 523 -2.24 17.56 -4.39
C ALA A 523 -3.64 17.72 -3.79
N ASP A 524 -4.66 17.36 -4.57
CA ASP A 524 -6.04 17.27 -4.11
C ASP A 524 -6.31 15.98 -3.36
N ILE A 525 -5.61 14.92 -3.76
CA ILE A 525 -5.72 13.57 -3.25
C ILE A 525 -4.30 13.00 -3.17
N ILE A 526 -3.95 12.36 -2.07
CA ILE A 526 -2.72 11.57 -1.96
C ILE A 526 -3.12 10.10 -1.84
N ASN A 527 -2.66 9.31 -2.82
CA ASN A 527 -2.80 7.86 -2.85
C ASN A 527 -1.55 7.21 -2.23
N MET A 528 -1.76 6.44 -1.18
CA MET A 528 -0.74 5.68 -0.45
C MET A 528 -1.06 4.18 -0.56
N SER A 529 -0.67 3.55 -1.67
CA SER A 529 -0.97 2.13 -1.96
C SER A 529 -0.08 1.16 -1.18
N PHE A 530 0.24 1.52 0.05
CA PHE A 530 1.08 0.77 0.98
C PHE A 530 0.46 0.80 2.38
N GLY A 531 0.96 -0.09 3.23
CA GLY A 531 0.58 -0.23 4.62
C GLY A 531 1.16 -1.52 5.20
N GLY A 532 0.75 -1.85 6.41
CA GLY A 532 1.25 -3.00 7.18
C GLY A 532 2.19 -2.58 8.30
N ASP A 533 2.40 -1.27 8.48
CA ASP A 533 3.33 -0.72 9.45
C ASP A 533 2.71 -0.56 10.84
N PRO A 534 3.54 -0.59 11.90
CA PRO A 534 3.11 -0.18 13.23
C PRO A 534 2.85 1.34 13.30
N PRO A 535 2.08 1.82 14.30
CA PRO A 535 1.87 3.25 14.48
C PRO A 535 3.18 3.96 14.80
N HIS A 536 3.47 5.08 14.17
CA HIS A 536 4.68 5.86 14.39
C HIS A 536 4.35 7.36 14.52
N PRO A 537 4.89 8.06 15.53
CA PRO A 537 4.53 9.46 15.78
C PRO A 537 4.94 10.41 14.64
N LEU A 538 6.01 10.11 13.90
CA LEU A 538 6.43 10.92 12.74
C LEU A 538 5.34 10.99 11.67
N VAL A 539 4.85 9.84 11.19
CA VAL A 539 3.86 9.75 10.12
C VAL A 539 2.52 10.31 10.58
N LYS A 540 2.08 9.97 11.81
CA LYS A 540 0.86 10.55 12.40
C LYS A 540 0.91 12.08 12.43
N SER A 541 2.04 12.64 12.84
CA SER A 541 2.22 14.09 12.94
C SER A 541 2.29 14.75 11.56
N ALA A 542 2.92 14.10 10.58
CA ALA A 542 2.92 14.57 9.19
C ALA A 542 1.48 14.62 8.62
N ILE A 543 0.71 13.54 8.79
CA ILE A 543 -0.71 13.48 8.41
C ILE A 543 -1.52 14.59 9.09
N ALA A 544 -1.38 14.75 10.40
CA ALA A 544 -2.09 15.79 11.15
C ALA A 544 -1.73 17.21 10.65
N ARG A 545 -0.45 17.47 10.35
CA ARG A 545 0.02 18.75 9.80
C ARG A 545 -0.57 19.02 8.42
N VAL A 546 -0.50 18.07 7.49
CA VAL A 546 -1.02 18.29 6.12
C VAL A 546 -2.53 18.45 6.12
N LEU A 547 -3.27 17.68 6.92
CA LEU A 547 -4.72 17.80 7.03
C LEU A 547 -5.18 19.12 7.71
N THR A 548 -4.32 19.72 8.53
CA THR A 548 -4.54 21.03 9.14
C THR A 548 -4.23 22.17 8.15
N THR A 549 -3.13 22.04 7.42
CA THR A 549 -2.64 23.08 6.48
C THR A 549 -3.40 23.08 5.17
N HIS A 550 -3.85 21.91 4.73
CA HIS A 550 -4.55 21.67 3.47
C HIS A 550 -5.91 20.99 3.77
N PRO A 551 -6.91 21.74 4.26
CA PRO A 551 -8.16 21.17 4.78
C PRO A 551 -9.01 20.44 3.72
N ASP A 552 -8.78 20.70 2.43
CA ASP A 552 -9.48 20.05 1.31
C ASP A 552 -8.71 18.85 0.71
N LEU A 553 -7.52 18.56 1.23
CA LEU A 553 -6.73 17.39 0.84
C LEU A 553 -7.40 16.11 1.35
N VAL A 554 -7.47 15.09 0.50
CA VAL A 554 -7.96 13.75 0.86
C VAL A 554 -6.81 12.77 0.85
N LEU A 555 -6.65 11.98 1.92
CA LEU A 555 -5.65 10.93 2.02
C LEU A 555 -6.33 9.57 1.88
N VAL A 556 -5.78 8.67 1.08
CA VAL A 556 -6.34 7.33 0.83
C VAL A 556 -5.22 6.30 0.97
N ALA A 557 -5.42 5.26 1.76
CA ALA A 557 -4.41 4.22 1.95
C ALA A 557 -4.98 2.80 1.98
N GLY A 558 -4.14 1.84 1.59
CA GLY A 558 -4.48 0.43 1.56
C GLY A 558 -4.50 -0.20 2.95
N ALA A 559 -5.48 -1.06 3.21
CA ALA A 559 -5.61 -1.74 4.49
C ALA A 559 -4.49 -2.78 4.76
N GLY A 560 -3.78 -3.26 3.73
CA GLY A 560 -2.79 -4.33 3.86
C GLY A 560 -3.33 -5.71 3.43
N ASN A 561 -2.42 -6.66 3.25
CA ASN A 561 -2.65 -7.91 2.53
C ASN A 561 -2.35 -9.16 3.38
N GLU A 562 -2.58 -9.08 4.69
CA GLU A 562 -2.18 -10.10 5.67
C GLU A 562 -3.35 -10.97 6.18
N ASN A 563 -4.59 -10.65 5.78
CA ASN A 563 -5.84 -11.26 6.28
C ASN A 563 -6.01 -11.11 7.80
N PHE A 564 -5.64 -9.95 8.33
CA PHE A 564 -5.67 -9.65 9.76
C PHE A 564 -6.71 -8.59 10.10
N SER A 565 -7.16 -8.63 11.36
CA SER A 565 -8.17 -7.70 11.88
C SER A 565 -7.58 -6.42 12.47
N GLN A 566 -6.28 -6.46 12.73
CA GLN A 566 -5.52 -5.43 13.41
C GLN A 566 -5.37 -4.20 12.52
N GLU A 567 -5.28 -3.04 13.17
CA GLU A 567 -5.03 -1.77 12.50
C GLU A 567 -3.68 -1.79 11.79
N SER A 568 -3.70 -1.28 10.56
CA SER A 568 -2.56 -1.16 9.67
C SER A 568 -2.38 0.30 9.30
N TYR A 569 -1.16 0.82 9.44
CA TYR A 569 -0.85 2.23 9.20
C TYR A 569 -0.14 2.39 7.84
N PRO A 570 -0.37 3.51 7.12
CA PRO A 570 -1.08 4.72 7.55
C PRO A 570 -2.62 4.68 7.43
N ALA A 571 -3.21 3.63 6.88
CA ALA A 571 -4.66 3.55 6.64
C ALA A 571 -5.53 3.75 7.89
N ALA A 572 -5.08 3.24 9.05
CA ALA A 572 -5.81 3.38 10.31
C ALA A 572 -5.64 4.75 11.00
N TYR A 573 -4.87 5.69 10.45
CA TYR A 573 -4.79 7.04 11.04
C TYR A 573 -6.06 7.85 10.78
N ASP A 574 -6.46 8.64 11.78
CA ASP A 574 -7.57 9.59 11.66
C ASP A 574 -7.35 10.55 10.47
N GLY A 575 -8.37 10.65 9.62
CA GLY A 575 -8.35 11.52 8.43
C GLY A 575 -7.77 10.85 7.17
N VAL A 576 -7.34 9.59 7.26
CA VAL A 576 -7.01 8.75 6.11
C VAL A 576 -8.20 7.84 5.81
N ILE A 577 -8.55 7.68 4.53
CA ILE A 577 -9.58 6.73 4.11
C ILE A 577 -8.94 5.34 4.00
N ALA A 578 -9.36 4.42 4.87
CA ALA A 578 -8.88 3.04 4.87
C ALA A 578 -9.61 2.17 3.85
N VAL A 579 -8.88 1.60 2.88
CA VAL A 579 -9.45 0.85 1.76
C VAL A 579 -9.12 -0.64 1.82
N GLY A 580 -10.13 -1.47 2.01
CA GLY A 580 -10.04 -2.93 1.86
C GLY A 580 -10.23 -3.38 0.40
N ALA A 581 -9.98 -4.67 0.12
CA ALA A 581 -10.05 -5.24 -1.22
C ALA A 581 -11.16 -6.30 -1.37
N THR A 582 -11.82 -6.28 -2.52
CA THR A 582 -12.69 -7.36 -2.99
C THR A 582 -12.08 -8.08 -4.19
N ALA A 583 -12.37 -9.37 -4.29
CA ALA A 583 -12.24 -10.09 -5.55
C ALA A 583 -13.26 -9.55 -6.56
N LEU A 584 -13.06 -9.86 -7.85
CA LEU A 584 -13.97 -9.38 -8.90
C LEU A 584 -15.39 -9.92 -8.73
N THR A 585 -15.53 -11.06 -8.06
CA THR A 585 -16.83 -11.69 -7.75
C THR A 585 -17.59 -10.99 -6.62
N GLY A 586 -17.07 -9.91 -6.04
CA GLY A 586 -17.72 -9.18 -4.96
C GLY A 586 -17.60 -9.85 -3.58
N HIS A 587 -16.79 -10.89 -3.44
CA HIS A 587 -16.34 -11.40 -2.13
C HIS A 587 -15.15 -10.58 -1.62
N ARG A 588 -14.93 -10.57 -0.29
CA ARG A 588 -13.68 -10.02 0.26
C ARG A 588 -12.52 -10.81 -0.34
N ALA A 589 -11.47 -10.13 -0.80
CA ALA A 589 -10.28 -10.82 -1.22
C ALA A 589 -9.65 -11.51 0.00
N ALA A 590 -9.26 -12.77 -0.12
CA ALA A 590 -8.83 -13.58 1.02
C ALA A 590 -7.61 -13.00 1.77
N TYR A 591 -6.79 -12.18 1.09
CA TYR A 591 -5.64 -11.49 1.69
C TYR A 591 -6.01 -10.17 2.37
N SER A 592 -7.16 -9.54 2.09
CA SER A 592 -7.43 -8.17 2.54
C SER A 592 -7.50 -8.10 4.06
N ASN A 593 -6.78 -7.18 4.69
CA ASN A 593 -7.08 -6.87 6.10
C ASN A 593 -8.52 -6.36 6.26
N TYR A 594 -9.06 -6.54 7.45
CA TYR A 594 -10.45 -6.23 7.79
C TYR A 594 -10.54 -5.65 9.20
N GLY A 595 -11.69 -5.11 9.59
CA GLY A 595 -11.91 -4.53 10.90
C GLY A 595 -12.89 -3.36 10.88
N GLU A 596 -13.26 -2.87 12.06
CA GLU A 596 -14.13 -1.69 12.19
C GLU A 596 -13.47 -0.39 11.69
N TRP A 597 -12.15 -0.40 11.53
CA TRP A 597 -11.33 0.70 11.02
C TRP A 597 -11.35 0.81 9.49
N ILE A 598 -11.92 -0.16 8.76
CA ILE A 598 -12.09 -0.09 7.31
C ILE A 598 -13.24 0.88 6.96
N ASP A 599 -12.97 1.86 6.10
CA ASP A 599 -13.98 2.84 5.68
C ASP A 599 -14.87 2.32 4.55
N VAL A 600 -14.25 1.76 3.52
CA VAL A 600 -14.86 1.27 2.27
C VAL A 600 -14.02 0.14 1.69
N VAL A 601 -14.58 -0.59 0.74
CA VAL A 601 -13.83 -1.52 -0.10
C VAL A 601 -13.95 -1.16 -1.57
N ALA A 602 -12.97 -1.57 -2.35
CA ALA A 602 -12.99 -1.49 -3.81
C ALA A 602 -12.39 -2.77 -4.42
N PRO A 603 -12.60 -3.04 -5.72
CA PRO A 603 -11.99 -4.18 -6.38
C PRO A 603 -10.46 -4.10 -6.29
N GLY A 604 -9.85 -5.09 -5.65
CA GLY A 604 -8.41 -5.25 -5.55
C GLY A 604 -7.90 -6.52 -6.24
N GLY A 605 -8.80 -7.35 -6.77
CA GLY A 605 -8.48 -8.59 -7.47
C GLY A 605 -8.12 -9.77 -6.55
N ASP A 606 -8.17 -10.97 -7.09
CA ASP A 606 -7.73 -12.24 -6.52
C ASP A 606 -7.31 -13.17 -7.67
N VAL A 607 -6.00 -13.28 -7.89
CA VAL A 607 -5.39 -14.07 -8.95
C VAL A 607 -5.19 -15.53 -8.56
N SER A 608 -5.57 -15.91 -7.34
CA SER A 608 -5.47 -17.28 -6.84
C SER A 608 -6.71 -18.13 -7.13
N ALA A 609 -7.82 -17.49 -7.52
CA ALA A 609 -9.07 -18.17 -7.80
C ALA A 609 -9.02 -18.89 -9.17
N PRO A 610 -9.27 -20.22 -9.22
CA PRO A 610 -9.43 -20.92 -10.49
C PRO A 610 -10.76 -20.48 -11.16
N ASP A 611 -10.73 -20.35 -12.48
CA ASP A 611 -11.89 -20.27 -13.38
C ASP A 611 -12.56 -18.90 -13.63
N ILE A 612 -12.09 -17.80 -13.03
CA ILE A 612 -12.46 -16.43 -13.44
C ILE A 612 -11.21 -15.54 -13.39
N TYR A 613 -10.92 -14.83 -14.49
CA TYR A 613 -9.85 -13.82 -14.58
C TYR A 613 -9.96 -12.85 -13.40
N GLY A 614 -9.17 -13.06 -12.35
CA GLY A 614 -9.49 -12.51 -11.04
C GLY A 614 -8.73 -11.25 -10.63
N GLY A 615 -7.73 -10.77 -11.39
CA GLY A 615 -6.94 -9.58 -11.04
C GLY A 615 -7.57 -8.25 -11.49
N ILE A 616 -6.91 -7.14 -11.18
CA ILE A 616 -7.15 -5.83 -11.81
C ILE A 616 -6.17 -5.67 -12.97
N LEU A 617 -6.64 -5.34 -14.17
CA LEU A 617 -5.77 -5.05 -15.30
C LEU A 617 -5.30 -3.60 -15.21
N THR A 618 -3.99 -3.36 -15.34
CA THR A 618 -3.40 -2.03 -15.29
C THR A 618 -2.17 -1.92 -16.20
N THR A 619 -1.59 -0.72 -16.26
CA THR A 619 -0.30 -0.42 -16.90
C THR A 619 0.80 -1.34 -16.37
N GLY A 620 1.94 -1.38 -17.06
CA GLY A 620 3.13 -2.14 -16.68
C GLY A 620 4.39 -1.30 -16.81
N GLY A 621 5.57 -1.90 -16.67
CA GLY A 621 6.83 -1.15 -16.59
C GLY A 621 7.96 -1.66 -17.51
N THR A 622 8.70 -0.71 -18.06
CA THR A 622 9.77 -0.74 -19.09
C THR A 622 9.34 -0.94 -20.54
N TRP A 623 8.52 -0.03 -21.03
CA TRP A 623 8.12 0.14 -22.44
C TRP A 623 9.25 0.34 -23.47
N GLN A 624 10.51 0.13 -23.09
CA GLN A 624 11.70 0.21 -23.93
C GLN A 624 12.10 -1.19 -24.37
N ASP A 625 12.18 -1.44 -25.68
CA ASP A 625 12.44 -2.79 -26.20
C ASP A 625 13.81 -3.32 -25.77
N GLU A 626 14.82 -2.44 -25.68
CA GLU A 626 16.19 -2.75 -25.26
C GLU A 626 16.25 -3.22 -23.79
N PHE A 627 15.27 -2.87 -22.97
CA PHE A 627 15.19 -3.38 -21.60
C PHE A 627 15.08 -4.91 -21.58
N TRP A 628 14.36 -5.49 -22.55
CA TRP A 628 13.98 -6.89 -22.56
C TRP A 628 15.05 -7.81 -23.18
N ASP A 629 16.17 -7.25 -23.64
CA ASP A 629 17.22 -8.01 -24.32
C ASP A 629 17.88 -9.06 -23.42
N GLY A 630 17.68 -10.32 -23.81
CA GLY A 630 18.19 -11.49 -23.10
C GLY A 630 17.43 -11.84 -21.82
N ILE A 631 16.29 -11.21 -21.56
CA ILE A 631 15.37 -11.60 -20.47
C ILE A 631 14.47 -12.73 -21.01
N GLN A 632 14.37 -13.82 -20.25
CA GLN A 632 13.47 -14.91 -20.61
C GLN A 632 12.02 -14.45 -20.62
N LYS A 633 11.18 -15.02 -21.49
CA LYS A 633 9.74 -14.73 -21.44
C LYS A 633 9.22 -15.06 -20.04
N LEU A 634 8.55 -14.08 -19.43
CA LEU A 634 7.86 -14.31 -18.17
C LEU A 634 6.82 -15.42 -18.40
N SER A 635 6.71 -16.35 -17.45
CA SER A 635 5.84 -17.52 -17.61
C SER A 635 4.39 -17.07 -17.75
N PRO A 636 3.62 -17.58 -18.72
CA PRO A 636 2.18 -17.32 -18.81
C PRO A 636 1.37 -18.11 -17.77
N GLY A 637 1.95 -18.43 -16.61
CA GLY A 637 1.22 -19.16 -15.57
C GLY A 637 0.16 -18.25 -14.97
N TYR A 638 -1.09 -18.73 -14.76
CA TYR A 638 -2.27 -18.07 -14.13
C TYR A 638 -2.62 -16.60 -14.49
N TYR A 639 -1.74 -15.87 -15.16
CA TYR A 639 -1.80 -14.45 -15.49
C TYR A 639 -1.61 -14.33 -17.00
N TYR A 640 -2.72 -14.16 -17.73
CA TYR A 640 -2.65 -13.75 -19.13
C TYR A 640 -2.33 -12.26 -19.18
N ALA A 641 -1.07 -11.88 -18.97
CA ALA A 641 -0.59 -10.56 -19.37
C ALA A 641 -0.83 -10.42 -20.89
N PHE A 642 -1.45 -9.33 -21.32
CA PHE A 642 -1.64 -9.06 -22.75
C PHE A 642 -0.31 -8.80 -23.48
N ASP A 643 0.83 -8.76 -22.76
CA ASP A 643 2.16 -8.66 -23.35
C ASP A 643 3.22 -9.49 -22.58
N PRO A 644 3.96 -10.41 -23.23
CA PRO A 644 5.10 -11.12 -22.64
C PRO A 644 6.24 -10.21 -22.14
N LYS A 645 6.21 -8.92 -22.47
CA LYS A 645 7.11 -7.86 -22.00
C LYS A 645 6.51 -7.03 -20.85
N GLY A 646 5.48 -7.51 -20.16
CA GLY A 646 4.96 -6.87 -18.94
C GLY A 646 4.50 -5.42 -19.11
N LYS A 647 4.09 -5.02 -20.34
CA LYS A 647 3.59 -3.66 -20.64
C LYS A 647 2.23 -3.37 -20.01
N TYR A 648 1.44 -4.41 -19.79
CA TYR A 648 0.19 -4.40 -19.02
C TYR A 648 0.15 -5.66 -18.15
N MET A 649 -0.33 -5.51 -16.92
CA MET A 649 -0.27 -6.58 -15.93
C MET A 649 -1.60 -6.75 -15.20
N TRP A 650 -1.92 -8.00 -14.89
CA TRP A 650 -2.95 -8.33 -13.92
C TRP A 650 -2.34 -8.32 -12.54
N VAL A 651 -2.96 -7.60 -11.63
CA VAL A 651 -2.45 -7.38 -10.29
C VAL A 651 -3.49 -7.71 -9.24
N GLN A 652 -3.04 -7.96 -8.01
CA GLN A 652 -3.92 -8.06 -6.85
C GLN A 652 -3.32 -7.36 -5.64
N GLY A 653 -4.18 -6.89 -4.73
CA GLY A 653 -3.79 -6.26 -3.49
C GLY A 653 -4.72 -5.12 -3.11
N THR A 654 -4.75 -4.77 -1.83
CA THR A 654 -5.33 -3.50 -1.35
C THR A 654 -4.65 -2.30 -2.00
N SER A 655 -3.40 -2.46 -2.43
CA SER A 655 -2.66 -1.51 -3.27
C SER A 655 -3.35 -1.17 -4.59
N PHE A 656 -4.26 -2.02 -5.09
CA PHE A 656 -5.02 -1.79 -6.32
C PHE A 656 -6.49 -1.46 -6.08
N SER A 657 -7.03 -1.69 -4.87
CA SER A 657 -8.32 -1.13 -4.46
C SER A 657 -8.20 0.34 -4.02
N THR A 658 -7.09 0.72 -3.40
CA THR A 658 -6.77 2.11 -3.01
C THR A 658 -6.86 3.10 -4.18
N PRO A 659 -6.17 2.89 -5.33
CA PRO A 659 -6.24 3.79 -6.48
C PRO A 659 -7.62 3.84 -7.13
N VAL A 660 -8.44 2.79 -6.99
CA VAL A 660 -9.84 2.85 -7.42
C VAL A 660 -10.59 3.93 -6.63
N VAL A 661 -10.41 3.96 -5.31
CA VAL A 661 -11.02 4.97 -4.44
C VAL A 661 -10.48 6.37 -4.75
N SER A 662 -9.16 6.50 -4.92
CA SER A 662 -8.52 7.76 -5.33
C SER A 662 -9.07 8.28 -6.66
N GLY A 663 -9.30 7.40 -7.63
CA GLY A 663 -9.93 7.75 -8.90
C GLY A 663 -11.39 8.20 -8.75
N VAL A 664 -12.20 7.50 -7.93
CA VAL A 664 -13.59 7.93 -7.65
C VAL A 664 -13.61 9.34 -7.02
N LEU A 665 -12.71 9.60 -6.06
CA LEU A 665 -12.55 10.94 -5.49
C LEU A 665 -12.08 11.97 -6.53
N GLY A 666 -11.22 11.56 -7.48
CA GLY A 666 -10.83 12.37 -8.63
C GLY A 666 -12.02 12.79 -9.49
N LEU A 667 -12.91 11.85 -9.81
CA LEU A 667 -14.17 12.14 -10.52
C LEU A 667 -15.04 13.12 -9.73
N MET A 668 -15.24 12.87 -8.43
CA MET A 668 -16.05 13.73 -7.55
C MET A 668 -15.51 15.16 -7.48
N LYS A 669 -14.20 15.31 -7.25
CA LYS A 669 -13.52 16.61 -7.15
C LYS A 669 -13.47 17.33 -8.50
N GLY A 670 -13.42 16.61 -9.62
CA GLY A 670 -13.42 17.17 -10.98
C GLY A 670 -14.74 17.87 -11.32
N GLU A 671 -15.86 17.37 -10.81
CA GLU A 671 -17.19 17.98 -10.96
C GLU A 671 -17.52 19.05 -9.91
N ASP A 672 -16.57 19.34 -9.01
CA ASP A 672 -16.65 20.46 -8.09
C ASP A 672 -15.48 21.44 -8.27
N PRO A 673 -15.37 22.10 -9.44
CA PRO A 673 -14.24 22.98 -9.76
C PRO A 673 -14.15 24.19 -8.82
N ASN A 674 -15.24 24.56 -8.14
CA ASN A 674 -15.28 25.63 -7.16
C ASN A 674 -14.95 25.16 -5.72
N ARG A 675 -14.57 23.89 -5.53
CA ARG A 675 -14.21 23.28 -4.24
C ARG A 675 -15.22 23.59 -3.12
N ARG A 676 -16.52 23.46 -3.42
CA ARG A 676 -17.60 23.67 -2.44
C ARG A 676 -17.66 22.56 -1.41
N LEU A 677 -17.25 21.35 -1.77
CA LEU A 677 -17.19 20.19 -0.91
C LEU A 677 -15.84 20.15 -0.21
N ASN A 678 -15.87 20.30 1.11
CA ASN A 678 -14.69 20.05 1.92
C ASN A 678 -14.41 18.53 2.02
N ARG A 679 -13.22 18.18 2.52
CA ARG A 679 -12.78 16.79 2.73
C ARG A 679 -13.84 15.94 3.43
N ASP A 680 -14.35 16.40 4.57
CA ASP A 680 -15.28 15.62 5.38
C ASP A 680 -16.58 15.31 4.62
N ARG A 681 -17.06 16.24 3.78
CA ARG A 681 -18.24 16.00 2.95
C ARG A 681 -17.96 15.05 1.79
N LEU A 682 -16.79 15.13 1.16
CA LEU A 682 -16.37 14.18 0.12
C LEU A 682 -16.31 12.76 0.70
N VAL A 683 -15.66 12.58 1.85
CA VAL A 683 -15.57 11.29 2.55
C VAL A 683 -16.96 10.78 2.94
N ALA A 684 -17.83 11.66 3.44
CA ALA A 684 -19.21 11.29 3.78
C ALA A 684 -19.98 10.81 2.54
N ILE A 685 -19.91 11.54 1.41
CA ILE A 685 -20.58 11.13 0.16
C ILE A 685 -20.06 9.77 -0.29
N LEU A 686 -18.75 9.55 -0.30
CA LEU A 686 -18.14 8.28 -0.67
C LEU A 686 -18.72 7.13 0.18
N LYS A 687 -18.78 7.30 1.51
CA LYS A 687 -19.30 6.29 2.44
C LYS A 687 -20.83 6.11 2.37
N GLU A 688 -21.60 7.17 2.16
CA GLU A 688 -23.06 7.16 2.05
C GLU A 688 -23.58 6.51 0.75
N THR A 689 -22.76 6.58 -0.30
CA THR A 689 -23.06 6.05 -1.64
C THR A 689 -22.44 4.69 -1.91
N ALA A 690 -21.45 4.26 -1.11
CA ALA A 690 -21.02 2.87 -1.06
C ALA A 690 -22.19 1.93 -0.78
N SER A 691 -22.13 0.71 -1.32
CA SER A 691 -23.23 -0.26 -1.23
C SER A 691 -22.76 -1.69 -1.04
N TYR A 692 -23.62 -2.48 -0.41
CA TYR A 692 -23.50 -3.94 -0.32
C TYR A 692 -24.20 -4.67 -1.45
N ASP A 693 -24.99 -3.97 -2.28
CA ASP A 693 -25.79 -4.61 -3.34
C ASP A 693 -24.92 -5.28 -4.42
N SER A 694 -23.68 -4.80 -4.56
CA SER A 694 -22.65 -5.32 -5.45
C SER A 694 -21.67 -6.28 -4.76
N LEU A 695 -21.91 -6.60 -3.49
CA LEU A 695 -21.12 -7.56 -2.73
C LEU A 695 -21.89 -8.87 -2.60
N ARG A 696 -21.18 -10.00 -2.68
CA ARG A 696 -21.76 -11.33 -2.46
C ARG A 696 -21.89 -11.61 -0.95
N VAL A 697 -22.82 -10.89 -0.34
CA VAL A 697 -23.13 -10.89 1.09
C VAL A 697 -24.51 -11.49 1.32
N SER A 698 -24.64 -12.47 2.22
CA SER A 698 -25.96 -13.04 2.55
C SER A 698 -26.84 -12.02 3.28
N ASP A 699 -28.07 -11.79 2.81
CA ASP A 699 -29.00 -10.76 3.32
C ASP A 699 -29.27 -10.84 4.83
N SER A 700 -29.25 -12.03 5.42
CA SER A 700 -29.52 -12.24 6.85
C SER A 700 -28.42 -11.75 7.80
N ARG A 701 -27.30 -11.19 7.29
CA ARG A 701 -26.10 -10.89 8.08
C ARG A 701 -25.44 -9.54 7.81
N ARG A 702 -26.08 -8.63 7.06
CA ARG A 702 -25.49 -7.32 6.65
C ARG A 702 -24.80 -6.55 7.79
N GLY A 703 -25.33 -6.60 9.02
CA GLY A 703 -24.73 -5.95 10.20
C GLY A 703 -23.34 -6.49 10.60
N GLY A 704 -23.08 -7.79 10.44
CA GLY A 704 -21.76 -8.40 10.72
C GLY A 704 -20.73 -8.19 9.60
N TYR A 705 -21.18 -7.77 8.41
CA TYR A 705 -20.33 -7.54 7.25
C TYR A 705 -19.70 -6.15 7.20
N ARG A 706 -20.18 -5.18 8.01
CA ARG A 706 -19.50 -3.89 8.21
C ARG A 706 -18.07 -4.06 8.71
N TYR A 707 -17.84 -5.07 9.54
CA TYR A 707 -16.51 -5.44 10.01
C TYR A 707 -15.57 -5.87 8.87
N PHE A 708 -16.08 -6.40 7.76
CA PHE A 708 -15.28 -6.86 6.62
C PHE A 708 -15.21 -5.88 5.46
N PHE A 709 -16.23 -5.04 5.30
CA PHE A 709 -16.42 -4.21 4.10
C PHE A 709 -16.59 -2.72 4.39
N GLY A 710 -16.48 -2.29 5.66
CA GLY A 710 -16.66 -0.89 6.04
C GLY A 710 -18.07 -0.40 5.70
N SER A 711 -18.18 0.61 4.84
CA SER A 711 -19.47 1.15 4.36
C SER A 711 -20.00 0.41 3.12
N GLY A 712 -19.23 -0.52 2.56
CA GLY A 712 -19.55 -1.29 1.36
C GLY A 712 -18.59 -1.01 0.20
N LEU A 713 -18.92 -1.55 -0.97
CA LEU A 713 -18.20 -1.33 -2.22
C LEU A 713 -18.44 0.11 -2.71
N VAL A 714 -17.37 0.82 -3.08
CA VAL A 714 -17.49 2.16 -3.67
C VAL A 714 -18.28 2.14 -4.97
N ASN A 715 -19.10 3.18 -5.18
CA ASN A 715 -19.94 3.34 -6.35
C ASN A 715 -19.68 4.72 -6.98
N ALA A 716 -18.92 4.74 -8.08
CA ALA A 716 -18.47 5.94 -8.76
C ALA A 716 -19.64 6.80 -9.27
N GLU A 717 -20.64 6.17 -9.90
CA GLU A 717 -21.83 6.84 -10.42
C GLU A 717 -22.60 7.57 -9.31
N ALA A 718 -22.90 6.86 -8.21
CA ALA A 718 -23.67 7.42 -7.11
C ALA A 718 -22.88 8.52 -6.37
N ALA A 719 -21.59 8.31 -6.13
CA ALA A 719 -20.72 9.27 -5.47
C ALA A 719 -20.56 10.57 -6.28
N LEU A 720 -20.36 10.45 -7.60
CA LEU A 720 -20.27 11.59 -8.52
C LEU A 720 -21.56 12.41 -8.50
N LYS A 721 -22.71 11.75 -8.69
CA LYS A 721 -24.01 12.43 -8.72
C LYS A 721 -24.31 13.18 -7.41
N ALA A 722 -24.00 12.56 -6.27
CA ALA A 722 -24.15 13.19 -4.97
C ALA A 722 -23.22 14.39 -4.75
N SER A 723 -22.08 14.44 -5.46
CA SER A 723 -21.13 15.56 -5.41
C SER A 723 -21.61 16.78 -6.21
N ILE A 724 -22.27 16.54 -7.34
CA ILE A 724 -22.87 17.59 -8.20
C ILE A 724 -24.07 18.24 -7.50
N GLU A 725 -24.95 17.43 -6.89
CA GLU A 725 -26.21 17.89 -6.28
C GLU A 725 -26.29 17.63 -4.76
N PRO A 726 -25.52 18.36 -3.92
CA PRO A 726 -25.41 18.04 -2.49
C PRO A 726 -26.74 18.14 -1.73
N LYS A 727 -27.69 18.97 -2.21
CA LYS A 727 -29.01 19.20 -1.58
C LYS A 727 -29.98 18.02 -1.74
N LEU A 728 -29.75 17.11 -2.69
CA LEU A 728 -30.54 15.89 -2.86
C LEU A 728 -30.07 14.77 -1.93
N ALA A 729 -28.77 14.73 -1.62
CA ALA A 729 -28.20 13.76 -0.70
C ALA A 729 -28.77 13.88 0.73
N ASP A 730 -29.06 15.09 1.23
CA ASP A 730 -29.70 15.26 2.55
C ASP A 730 -31.08 14.59 2.66
N LYS A 731 -31.86 14.54 1.57
CA LYS A 731 -33.16 13.84 1.56
C LYS A 731 -32.98 12.32 1.53
N THR A 732 -32.08 11.81 0.69
CA THR A 732 -31.78 10.38 0.60
C THR A 732 -31.11 9.86 1.88
N VAL A 733 -30.31 10.69 2.55
CA VAL A 733 -29.68 10.40 3.85
C VAL A 733 -30.72 10.38 4.98
N GLN A 734 -31.72 11.28 4.96
CA GLN A 734 -32.82 11.18 5.92
C GLN A 734 -33.68 9.93 5.69
N GLU A 735 -33.95 9.53 4.45
CA GLU A 735 -34.69 8.30 4.14
C GLU A 735 -33.87 7.03 4.49
N LYS A 736 -32.56 6.98 4.19
CA LYS A 736 -31.67 5.87 4.62
C LYS A 736 -31.49 5.82 6.14
N LYS A 737 -31.35 6.96 6.83
CA LYS A 737 -31.33 7.01 8.31
C LYS A 737 -32.66 6.52 8.89
N PHE A 738 -33.79 6.81 8.25
CA PHE A 738 -35.10 6.33 8.67
C PHE A 738 -35.21 4.79 8.55
N ASN A 739 -34.71 4.22 7.45
CA ASN A 739 -34.71 2.77 7.23
C ASN A 739 -33.70 2.01 8.10
N ASN A 740 -32.51 2.58 8.36
CA ASN A 740 -31.54 1.98 9.28
C ASN A 740 -32.00 2.04 10.74
N LYS A 741 -32.84 3.01 11.12
CA LYS A 741 -33.41 3.10 12.47
C LYS A 741 -34.52 2.06 12.73
N LEU A 742 -35.08 1.46 11.67
CA LEU A 742 -36.05 0.36 11.74
C LEU A 742 -35.37 -1.02 11.84
N LEU A 743 -34.04 -1.10 11.71
CA LEU A 743 -33.24 -2.33 11.74
C LEU A 743 -32.38 -2.46 13.02
N TYR A 744 -32.56 -1.60 14.02
CA TYR A 744 -31.93 -1.67 15.34
C TYR A 744 -32.88 -2.24 16.40
#